data_AF-A0A1B2EV86-F1
#
_entry.id   AF-A0A1B2EV86-F1
#
_cell.length_a   1.000
_cell.length_b   1.000
_cell.length_c   1.000
_cell.angle_alpha   90.00
_cell.angle_beta   90.00
_cell.angle_gamma   90.00
#
_symmetry.space_group_name_H-M   'P 1'
#
loop_
_entity.id
_entity.type
_entity.pdbx_description
1 polymer ?
#
loop_
_entity_poly.entity_id
_entity_poly.type
_entity_poly.pdbx_seq_one_letter_code
_entity_poly.pdbx_strand_id
1 'polypeptide(L)'
;MALKLARSYDPDVAYLGSLRAFLAALHPALLERDLWGFHTLRECFGIDAGSALYAPDSYGGARHAQILRDAQEIGPSSGCVERNTHGERSRKGRPASIIRQRGQTLSDELLGGIGFDFAAVPEFYKTELKAFFAWRLSRPQSRHYRWYTRAIQLIPFCADLASTQAPAVRHLIDFGRPIESGLGCGSTPLRSLFENWLAGREYSVRPTKLKWRRDATIHETAYGPVASAVANLLVFTLILLREKAKPVEARDLVLLEDVYPADEVPVTRSKAPYLSFFRIQLPWLRTVARRYVLNKIEHKELSPRTLPSYIASLGQIEACLYSLHSSPRPEHITQEFIEHTFLSWGNDKGFTGQNWYTDPLNMVQWASAYLPEYRWRRLVFDKRNVRRVRSYHPRTHEYARNLEDAMVPEEVIEQIFLRFDSLPVVCKRLLIIARYTGMRSIDLHALAFGCLAPDPDDADFMLLTFYQSKVKRWNTKPLHKNDAAHALVIQAIQEQQDDVRTAWRRETQYLFPHRLGDAEVHLSPGHTRDVIAKWIIRQGIRDKDGGIYKFGWHDLRHFYGTELALAGYDIMMIQMELGHASADMSLIYVNQRLKLKKKAVLEKGGGKFISIKGEVDDKVAELALRKGATLAVDVPGGLCSLPGQIGEWCEHNGACFTCTYFRADIGQLPFFEKEMRTMAASLTRFKGEVEGFEHDGHRRMADIGRKRMERTQQGLANVKTIIKTIKAEGTFSGQARKYQRAAGSGAAAECDQAACGRRDLGHHAPER
;
A
#
# COMPACT_ATOMS: atom_id res chain seq x y z
N MET A 1 40.03 12.00 -0.33
CA MET A 1 41.22 12.61 -0.98
C MET A 1 40.88 13.29 -2.30
N ALA A 2 40.17 12.64 -3.24
CA ALA A 2 39.69 13.26 -4.50
C ALA A 2 38.80 14.52 -4.31
N LEU A 3 37.96 14.55 -3.26
CA LEU A 3 37.11 15.71 -2.92
C LEU A 3 37.89 16.95 -2.44
N LYS A 4 39.10 16.79 -1.88
CA LYS A 4 39.96 17.91 -1.48
C LYS A 4 40.73 18.51 -2.68
N LEU A 5 41.01 17.70 -3.69
CA LEU A 5 41.68 18.12 -4.94
C LEU A 5 40.77 18.97 -5.85
N ALA A 6 39.45 18.90 -5.70
CA ALA A 6 38.50 19.62 -6.57
C ALA A 6 38.42 21.14 -6.34
N ARG A 7 38.98 21.68 -5.24
CA ARG A 7 38.93 23.13 -4.94
C ARG A 7 40.06 23.95 -5.58
N SER A 8 41.06 23.30 -6.17
CA SER A 8 42.28 23.94 -6.70
C SER A 8 42.50 23.72 -8.21
N TYR A 9 41.54 23.13 -8.91
CA TYR A 9 41.60 22.85 -10.35
C TYR A 9 40.47 23.53 -11.10
N ASP A 10 40.67 23.74 -12.40
CA ASP A 10 39.64 24.18 -13.35
C ASP A 10 38.34 23.36 -13.19
N PRO A 11 37.14 23.99 -13.21
CA PRO A 11 35.86 23.31 -13.00
C PRO A 11 35.62 22.11 -13.92
N ASP A 12 36.12 22.15 -15.16
CA ASP A 12 35.94 21.06 -16.12
C ASP A 12 36.84 19.87 -15.77
N VAL A 13 38.05 20.15 -15.29
CA VAL A 13 38.98 19.13 -14.78
C VAL A 13 38.40 18.48 -13.52
N ALA A 14 37.79 19.26 -12.63
CA ALA A 14 37.13 18.76 -11.44
C ALA A 14 35.92 17.86 -11.78
N TYR A 15 35.09 18.28 -12.75
CA TYR A 15 33.94 17.50 -13.21
C TYR A 15 34.36 16.15 -13.81
N LEU A 16 35.23 16.15 -14.81
CA LEU A 16 35.69 14.91 -15.45
C LEU A 16 36.49 14.03 -14.47
N GLY A 17 37.28 14.64 -13.60
CA GLY A 17 37.98 13.94 -12.52
C GLY A 17 37.03 13.19 -11.59
N SER A 18 35.87 13.79 -11.27
CA SER A 18 34.86 13.13 -10.44
C SER A 18 34.22 11.92 -11.13
N LEU A 19 33.95 11.99 -12.44
CA LEU A 19 33.42 10.86 -13.20
C LEU A 19 34.44 9.72 -13.33
N ARG A 20 35.71 10.05 -13.55
CA ARG A 20 36.80 9.05 -13.57
C ARG A 20 36.96 8.38 -12.20
N ALA A 21 36.88 9.13 -11.11
CA ALA A 21 36.88 8.55 -9.77
C ALA A 21 35.68 7.62 -9.53
N PHE A 22 34.50 7.97 -10.02
CA PHE A 22 33.31 7.10 -9.98
C PHE A 22 33.52 5.80 -10.77
N LEU A 23 34.05 5.87 -11.99
CA LEU A 23 34.35 4.70 -12.80
C LEU A 23 35.38 3.78 -12.13
N ALA A 24 36.47 4.37 -11.59
CA ALA A 24 37.50 3.63 -10.88
C ALA A 24 36.96 2.89 -9.64
N ALA A 25 36.02 3.51 -8.93
CA ALA A 25 35.39 2.92 -7.75
C ALA A 25 34.50 1.72 -8.08
N LEU A 26 33.96 1.64 -9.30
CA LEU A 26 33.23 0.46 -9.78
C LEU A 26 34.21 -0.63 -10.20
N HIS A 27 35.14 -0.30 -11.10
CA HIS A 27 36.22 -1.19 -11.52
C HIS A 27 37.30 -0.39 -12.29
N PRO A 28 38.61 -0.53 -11.96
CA PRO A 28 39.67 0.24 -12.64
C PRO A 28 39.73 0.07 -14.16
N ALA A 29 39.43 -1.14 -14.68
CA ALA A 29 39.44 -1.40 -16.13
C ALA A 29 38.42 -0.53 -16.91
N LEU A 30 37.40 0.03 -16.25
CA LEU A 30 36.46 0.94 -16.92
C LEU A 30 37.11 2.24 -17.40
N LEU A 31 38.29 2.59 -16.87
CA LEU A 31 39.09 3.75 -17.29
C LEU A 31 39.92 3.50 -18.56
N GLU A 32 40.09 2.24 -18.98
CA GLU A 32 40.89 1.91 -20.16
C GLU A 32 40.36 2.63 -21.39
N ARG A 33 41.28 3.14 -22.22
CA ARG A 33 40.94 4.08 -23.30
C ARG A 33 40.17 3.43 -24.45
N ASP A 34 40.39 2.14 -24.65
CA ASP A 34 39.90 1.36 -25.77
C ASP A 34 38.86 0.34 -25.30
N LEU A 35 37.91 0.06 -26.20
CA LEU A 35 36.86 -0.97 -26.15
C LEU A 35 36.42 -1.43 -24.74
N TRP A 36 35.16 -1.11 -24.39
CA TRP A 36 34.46 -1.89 -23.38
C TRP A 36 33.95 -3.17 -24.04
N GLY A 37 34.85 -4.15 -24.21
CA GLY A 37 34.55 -5.39 -24.88
C GLY A 37 35.35 -6.55 -24.30
N PHE A 38 34.67 -7.39 -23.51
CA PHE A 38 35.06 -8.77 -23.18
C PHE A 38 36.17 -9.04 -22.16
N HIS A 39 36.55 -8.06 -21.33
CA HIS A 39 36.85 -8.34 -19.92
C HIS A 39 35.54 -8.14 -19.15
N THR A 40 34.99 -9.25 -18.67
CA THR A 40 33.57 -9.56 -18.86
C THR A 40 32.65 -8.57 -18.11
N LEU A 41 31.49 -8.20 -18.67
CA LEU A 41 30.43 -7.55 -17.88
C LEU A 41 30.09 -8.38 -16.63
N ARG A 42 30.40 -9.67 -16.67
CA ARG A 42 30.46 -10.58 -15.53
C ARG A 42 31.55 -10.20 -14.51
N GLU A 43 32.79 -9.96 -14.90
CA GLU A 43 33.86 -9.44 -14.03
C GLU A 43 33.53 -8.05 -13.46
N CYS A 44 33.11 -7.11 -14.31
CA CYS A 44 32.90 -5.72 -13.88
C CYS A 44 31.59 -5.51 -13.08
N PHE A 45 30.54 -6.29 -13.38
CA PHE A 45 29.19 -6.04 -12.84
C PHE A 45 28.41 -7.30 -12.42
N GLY A 46 29.01 -8.50 -12.52
CA GLY A 46 28.35 -9.77 -12.23
C GLY A 46 27.24 -10.13 -13.24
N ILE A 47 27.24 -9.56 -14.44
CA ILE A 47 26.17 -9.76 -15.43
C ILE A 47 26.53 -10.95 -16.33
N ASP A 48 25.70 -11.99 -16.31
CA ASP A 48 25.84 -13.19 -17.13
C ASP A 48 24.67 -13.34 -18.13
N ALA A 49 24.68 -14.43 -18.90
CA ALA A 49 23.65 -14.74 -19.90
C ALA A 49 22.23 -14.92 -19.31
N GLY A 50 22.10 -15.12 -17.99
CA GLY A 50 20.81 -15.18 -17.29
C GLY A 50 20.18 -13.81 -17.04
N SER A 51 20.90 -12.71 -17.27
CA SER A 51 20.40 -11.34 -17.11
C SER A 51 19.33 -10.99 -18.15
N ALA A 52 18.33 -10.20 -17.74
CA ALA A 52 17.32 -9.58 -18.58
C ALA A 52 17.90 -8.56 -19.58
N LEU A 53 19.21 -8.28 -19.53
CA LEU A 53 19.93 -7.57 -20.58
C LEU A 53 20.08 -8.37 -21.87
N TYR A 54 20.23 -9.69 -21.78
CA TYR A 54 20.45 -10.57 -22.93
C TYR A 54 19.16 -11.17 -23.48
N ALA A 55 18.11 -11.25 -22.67
CA ALA A 55 16.83 -11.82 -23.06
C ALA A 55 15.84 -10.73 -23.57
N PRO A 56 15.43 -10.76 -24.85
CA PRO A 56 14.38 -9.88 -25.36
C PRO A 56 13.02 -10.22 -24.74
N ASP A 57 12.68 -9.64 -23.58
CA ASP A 57 11.40 -9.76 -22.85
C ASP A 57 10.74 -11.17 -22.96
N SER A 58 11.53 -12.25 -22.94
CA SER A 58 11.08 -13.62 -23.27
C SER A 58 10.79 -14.49 -22.05
N TYR A 59 11.04 -14.00 -20.82
CA TYR A 59 10.51 -14.61 -19.60
C TYR A 59 9.06 -14.16 -19.37
N GLY A 60 8.21 -14.73 -20.22
CA GLY A 60 6.79 -14.48 -20.37
C GLY A 60 6.25 -14.92 -21.74
N GLY A 61 7.00 -15.70 -22.52
CA GLY A 61 6.60 -16.08 -23.88
C GLY A 61 5.30 -16.89 -23.98
N ALA A 62 4.93 -17.66 -22.96
CA ALA A 62 3.65 -18.37 -22.98
C ALA A 62 2.49 -17.47 -22.49
N ARG A 63 2.66 -16.73 -21.39
CA ARG A 63 1.57 -15.98 -20.73
C ARG A 63 1.42 -14.53 -21.18
N HIS A 64 2.46 -13.85 -21.71
CA HIS A 64 2.29 -12.53 -22.34
C HIS A 64 1.68 -12.67 -23.73
N ALA A 65 2.00 -13.75 -24.44
CA ALA A 65 1.27 -14.15 -25.65
C ALA A 65 -0.15 -14.63 -25.31
N GLN A 66 -0.38 -15.32 -24.20
CA GLN A 66 -1.75 -15.65 -23.73
C GLN A 66 -2.53 -14.39 -23.33
N ILE A 67 -1.99 -13.51 -22.49
CA ILE A 67 -2.64 -12.24 -22.09
C ILE A 67 -2.85 -11.29 -23.28
N LEU A 68 -2.01 -11.36 -24.33
CA LEU A 68 -2.22 -10.63 -25.59
C LEU A 68 -3.18 -11.35 -26.55
N ARG A 69 -3.24 -12.69 -26.57
CA ARG A 69 -4.21 -13.49 -27.34
C ARG A 69 -5.61 -13.39 -26.73
N ASP A 70 -5.72 -13.51 -25.42
CA ASP A 70 -6.95 -13.27 -24.63
C ASP A 70 -7.39 -11.79 -24.72
N ALA A 71 -6.47 -10.86 -25.02
CA ALA A 71 -6.79 -9.46 -25.32
C ALA A 71 -7.12 -9.20 -26.81
N GLN A 72 -6.90 -10.18 -27.70
CA GLN A 72 -7.20 -10.12 -29.14
C GLN A 72 -8.44 -10.94 -29.53
N GLU A 73 -8.98 -11.80 -28.66
CA GLU A 73 -10.24 -12.53 -28.88
C GLU A 73 -11.51 -11.72 -28.60
N ILE A 74 -11.40 -10.43 -28.25
CA ILE A 74 -12.53 -9.48 -28.25
C ILE A 74 -12.51 -8.70 -29.56
N GLY A 75 -12.89 -9.37 -30.64
CA GLY A 75 -13.38 -8.71 -31.86
C GLY A 75 -14.90 -8.80 -31.90
N PRO A 76 -15.64 -7.75 -32.33
CA PRO A 76 -16.94 -7.97 -32.92
C PRO A 76 -16.77 -8.63 -34.30
N SER A 77 -17.64 -9.59 -34.54
CA SER A 77 -17.84 -10.38 -35.75
C SER A 77 -18.05 -9.56 -37.03
N SER A 78 -17.41 -10.01 -38.11
CA SER A 78 -17.88 -10.08 -39.52
C SER A 78 -18.77 -8.97 -40.12
N GLY A 79 -18.33 -8.43 -41.27
CA GLY A 79 -19.25 -7.88 -42.28
C GLY A 79 -18.57 -7.13 -43.44
N CYS A 80 -18.64 -7.72 -44.64
CA CYS A 80 -18.40 -7.19 -46.00
C CYS A 80 -16.93 -7.10 -46.48
N VAL A 81 -16.41 -8.03 -47.28
CA VAL A 81 -16.71 -8.44 -48.69
C VAL A 81 -16.07 -7.51 -49.74
N GLU A 82 -15.01 -8.07 -50.35
CA GLU A 82 -14.55 -8.01 -51.75
C GLU A 82 -14.47 -6.68 -52.53
N ARG A 83 -13.27 -6.44 -53.08
CA ARG A 83 -13.08 -6.57 -54.55
C ARG A 83 -11.59 -6.69 -54.94
N ASN A 84 -11.27 -7.81 -55.59
CA ASN A 84 -10.12 -7.98 -56.48
C ASN A 84 -10.36 -7.22 -57.78
N THR A 85 -9.32 -6.58 -58.33
CA THR A 85 -9.13 -6.45 -59.79
C THR A 85 -7.64 -6.38 -60.14
N HIS A 86 -7.28 -7.19 -61.14
CA HIS A 86 -5.97 -7.39 -61.76
C HIS A 86 -5.34 -6.16 -62.41
N GLY A 87 -4.02 -6.24 -62.65
CA GLY A 87 -3.30 -5.42 -63.64
C GLY A 87 -1.81 -5.76 -63.72
N GLU A 88 -1.40 -6.53 -64.73
CA GLU A 88 -0.05 -7.03 -64.99
C GLU A 88 0.95 -5.97 -65.54
N ARG A 89 2.24 -6.22 -65.21
CA ARG A 89 3.49 -6.05 -66.00
C ARG A 89 3.81 -4.71 -66.72
N SER A 90 4.95 -4.12 -66.35
CA SER A 90 6.05 -3.86 -67.31
C SER A 90 7.39 -3.58 -66.61
N ARG A 91 8.47 -4.20 -67.13
CA ARG A 91 9.88 -4.07 -66.73
C ARG A 91 10.52 -2.90 -67.50
N LYS A 92 11.42 -2.13 -66.86
CA LYS A 92 12.82 -1.88 -67.29
C LYS A 92 13.50 -0.80 -66.43
N GLY A 93 14.78 -1.04 -66.08
CA GLY A 93 15.72 -0.01 -65.59
C GLY A 93 16.24 -0.15 -64.16
N ARG A 94 17.12 -1.14 -63.89
CA ARG A 94 18.06 -1.13 -62.74
C ARG A 94 19.46 -0.76 -63.23
N PRO A 95 20.25 -0.08 -62.38
CA PRO A 95 21.58 -0.56 -62.08
C PRO A 95 21.81 -0.80 -60.57
N ALA A 96 22.58 -1.85 -60.30
CA ALA A 96 23.31 -2.19 -59.06
C ALA A 96 22.52 -2.26 -57.73
N SER A 97 21.71 -3.31 -57.58
CA SER A 97 21.29 -3.81 -56.27
C SER A 97 22.40 -4.67 -55.64
N ILE A 98 22.98 -4.23 -54.52
CA ILE A 98 23.66 -5.13 -53.57
C ILE A 98 22.62 -6.12 -53.09
N ILE A 99 22.82 -7.38 -53.47
CA ILE A 99 21.99 -8.52 -53.13
C ILE A 99 22.03 -8.69 -51.61
N ARG A 100 20.94 -8.33 -50.91
CA ARG A 100 20.66 -8.85 -49.58
C ARG A 100 20.35 -10.33 -49.72
N GLN A 101 21.34 -11.18 -49.41
CA GLN A 101 21.10 -12.60 -49.21
C GLN A 101 20.26 -12.78 -47.93
N ARG A 102 19.01 -13.20 -48.11
CA ARG A 102 18.25 -13.93 -47.08
C ARG A 102 19.01 -15.23 -46.82
N GLY A 103 19.58 -15.38 -45.63
CA GLY A 103 20.28 -16.62 -45.26
C GLY A 103 21.51 -16.47 -44.38
N GLN A 104 21.95 -15.26 -44.03
CA GLN A 104 22.83 -15.10 -42.87
C GLN A 104 21.98 -15.09 -41.60
N THR A 105 21.87 -16.25 -40.97
CA THR A 105 21.87 -16.34 -39.52
C THR A 105 22.91 -15.33 -39.02
N LEU A 106 22.47 -14.37 -38.20
CA LEU A 106 23.34 -13.62 -37.28
C LEU A 106 23.97 -14.68 -36.37
N SER A 107 25.01 -15.33 -36.88
CA SER A 107 25.79 -16.36 -36.21
C SER A 107 26.41 -15.73 -34.98
N ASP A 108 26.09 -16.28 -33.81
CA ASP A 108 26.81 -16.41 -32.54
C ASP A 108 27.81 -15.33 -32.04
N GLU A 109 28.34 -14.43 -32.85
CA GLU A 109 29.08 -13.24 -32.45
C GLU A 109 28.16 -12.13 -31.91
N LEU A 110 26.94 -11.99 -32.45
CA LEU A 110 25.98 -11.00 -31.94
C LEU A 110 25.21 -11.48 -30.69
N LEU A 111 25.28 -12.79 -30.41
CA LEU A 111 24.68 -13.44 -29.24
C LEU A 111 25.74 -13.88 -28.21
N GLY A 112 27.03 -13.63 -28.51
CA GLY A 112 28.18 -13.87 -27.65
C GLY A 112 28.67 -12.65 -26.87
N GLY A 113 28.33 -11.40 -27.25
CA GLY A 113 28.47 -10.31 -26.30
C GLY A 113 28.06 -8.89 -26.66
N ILE A 114 27.60 -8.25 -25.60
CA ILE A 114 27.23 -6.85 -25.42
C ILE A 114 28.54 -6.03 -25.38
N GLY A 115 29.14 -5.76 -26.55
CA GLY A 115 30.32 -4.91 -26.66
C GLY A 115 29.95 -3.43 -26.80
N PHE A 116 30.65 -2.54 -26.09
CA PHE A 116 30.60 -1.10 -26.34
C PHE A 116 31.94 -0.65 -26.93
N ASP A 117 31.93 -0.25 -28.20
CA ASP A 117 33.11 0.33 -28.84
C ASP A 117 33.09 1.86 -28.70
N PHE A 118 33.94 2.39 -27.82
CA PHE A 118 34.12 3.83 -27.65
C PHE A 118 35.31 4.41 -28.42
N ALA A 119 36.00 3.63 -29.26
CA ALA A 119 37.21 4.08 -29.95
C ALA A 119 36.93 5.30 -30.85
N ALA A 120 35.79 5.31 -31.53
CA ALA A 120 35.35 6.41 -32.40
C ALA A 120 34.80 7.64 -31.64
N VAL A 121 34.62 7.55 -30.31
CA VAL A 121 34.06 8.65 -29.51
C VAL A 121 35.19 9.55 -28.98
N PRO A 122 35.13 10.88 -29.18
CA PRO A 122 36.12 11.80 -28.63
C PRO A 122 36.20 11.75 -27.10
N GLU A 123 37.40 12.02 -26.56
CA GLU A 123 37.71 11.86 -25.14
C GLU A 123 36.76 12.62 -24.19
N PHE A 124 36.30 13.80 -24.58
CA PHE A 124 35.41 14.63 -23.77
C PHE A 124 33.98 14.07 -23.63
N TYR A 125 33.46 13.38 -24.65
CA TYR A 125 32.17 12.66 -24.57
C TYR A 125 32.34 11.21 -24.06
N LYS A 126 33.51 10.62 -24.27
CA LYS A 126 33.82 9.24 -23.90
C LYS A 126 33.63 8.99 -22.41
N THR A 127 34.19 9.86 -21.56
CA THR A 127 34.09 9.70 -20.09
C THR A 127 32.64 9.80 -19.60
N GLU A 128 31.85 10.72 -20.16
CA GLU A 128 30.43 10.89 -19.81
C GLU A 128 29.58 9.69 -20.23
N LEU A 129 29.76 9.20 -21.47
CA LEU A 129 29.06 8.00 -21.95
C LEU A 129 29.39 6.77 -21.12
N LYS A 130 30.68 6.56 -20.81
CA LYS A 130 31.12 5.49 -19.91
C LYS A 130 30.46 5.62 -18.54
N ALA A 131 30.49 6.78 -17.92
CA ALA A 131 29.85 7.01 -16.63
C ALA A 131 28.33 6.71 -16.67
N PHE A 132 27.65 7.08 -17.76
CA PHE A 132 26.24 6.77 -17.98
C PHE A 132 25.95 5.25 -18.05
N PHE A 133 26.69 4.51 -18.88
CA PHE A 133 26.50 3.07 -19.02
C PHE A 133 26.87 2.34 -17.73
N ALA A 134 28.00 2.67 -17.10
CA ALA A 134 28.41 2.09 -15.81
C ALA A 134 27.37 2.31 -14.71
N TRP A 135 26.82 3.53 -14.60
CA TRP A 135 25.76 3.85 -13.66
C TRP A 135 24.49 3.00 -13.84
N ARG A 136 24.14 2.72 -15.10
CA ARG A 136 22.94 1.94 -15.43
C ARG A 136 23.17 0.45 -15.24
N LEU A 137 24.32 -0.06 -15.64
CA LEU A 137 24.65 -1.49 -15.58
C LEU A 137 24.93 -1.97 -14.16
N SER A 138 25.43 -1.11 -13.28
CA SER A 138 25.61 -1.46 -11.85
C SER A 138 24.29 -1.70 -11.11
N ARG A 139 23.14 -1.35 -11.69
CA ARG A 139 21.82 -1.43 -11.06
C ARG A 139 20.95 -2.53 -11.69
N PRO A 140 20.65 -3.63 -10.97
CA PRO A 140 19.81 -4.73 -11.46
C PRO A 140 18.49 -4.26 -12.09
N GLN A 141 17.84 -3.26 -11.50
CA GLN A 141 16.56 -2.71 -11.97
C GLN A 141 16.63 -1.93 -13.30
N SER A 142 17.82 -1.58 -13.76
CA SER A 142 18.03 -0.85 -15.02
C SER A 142 18.41 -1.75 -16.19
N ARG A 143 18.66 -3.04 -15.92
CA ARG A 143 19.16 -4.05 -16.84
C ARG A 143 18.04 -4.62 -17.71
N HIS A 144 17.73 -3.94 -18.81
CA HIS A 144 16.66 -4.32 -19.74
C HIS A 144 17.12 -4.32 -21.19
N TYR A 145 16.88 -5.41 -21.92
CA TYR A 145 17.18 -5.55 -23.34
C TYR A 145 16.67 -4.38 -24.22
N ARG A 146 15.40 -3.98 -24.05
CA ARG A 146 14.79 -2.88 -24.85
C ARG A 146 15.39 -1.50 -24.58
N TRP A 147 15.89 -1.27 -23.37
CA TRP A 147 16.60 -0.02 -23.06
C TRP A 147 18.00 -0.08 -23.69
N TYR A 148 18.69 -1.21 -23.52
CA TYR A 148 20.05 -1.42 -24.00
C TYR A 148 20.17 -1.22 -25.52
N THR A 149 19.31 -1.86 -26.30
CA THR A 149 19.25 -1.75 -27.77
C THR A 149 19.05 -0.33 -28.28
N ARG A 150 18.42 0.55 -27.48
CA ARG A 150 18.27 1.97 -27.79
C ARG A 150 19.47 2.78 -27.33
N ALA A 151 19.99 2.48 -26.14
CA ALA A 151 21.09 3.22 -25.52
C ALA A 151 22.40 3.06 -26.31
N ILE A 152 22.68 1.87 -26.87
CA ILE A 152 23.90 1.63 -27.66
C ILE A 152 24.03 2.57 -28.87
N GLN A 153 22.91 3.04 -29.43
CA GLN A 153 22.89 3.98 -30.55
C GLN A 153 23.43 5.38 -30.18
N LEU A 154 23.55 5.70 -28.89
CA LEU A 154 24.17 6.95 -28.43
C LEU A 154 25.67 7.01 -28.76
N ILE A 155 26.34 5.86 -28.87
CA ILE A 155 27.79 5.80 -29.14
C ILE A 155 28.11 6.33 -30.55
N PRO A 156 27.60 5.73 -31.64
CA PRO A 156 27.83 6.26 -32.99
C PRO A 156 27.22 7.66 -33.17
N PHE A 157 26.10 7.97 -32.50
CA PHE A 157 25.55 9.32 -32.50
C PHE A 157 26.52 10.35 -31.93
N CYS A 158 27.16 10.09 -30.78
CA CYS A 158 28.09 11.05 -30.18
C CYS A 158 29.38 11.21 -30.98
N ALA A 159 29.80 10.16 -31.70
CA ALA A 159 30.90 10.24 -32.67
C ALA A 159 30.56 11.21 -33.82
N ASP A 160 29.36 11.08 -34.41
CA ASP A 160 28.88 11.98 -35.47
C ASP A 160 28.55 13.40 -34.96
N LEU A 161 28.05 13.53 -33.73
CA LEU A 161 27.71 14.81 -33.13
C LEU A 161 28.96 15.69 -32.99
N ALA A 162 30.07 15.08 -32.58
CA ALA A 162 31.33 15.78 -32.41
C ALA A 162 31.94 16.26 -33.74
N SER A 163 31.64 15.61 -34.87
CA SER A 163 32.11 16.06 -36.18
C SER A 163 31.25 17.19 -36.77
N THR A 164 30.02 17.36 -36.28
CA THR A 164 29.02 18.30 -36.84
C THR A 164 28.76 19.55 -35.99
N GLN A 165 28.92 19.49 -34.66
CA GLN A 165 28.63 20.61 -33.73
C GLN A 165 29.86 21.08 -32.91
N ALA A 166 31.06 20.73 -33.36
CA ALA A 166 32.33 20.77 -32.60
C ALA A 166 32.73 22.07 -31.87
N PRO A 167 32.30 23.31 -32.22
CA PRO A 167 32.73 24.49 -31.46
C PRO A 167 31.78 24.96 -30.34
N ALA A 168 30.52 24.49 -30.26
CA ALA A 168 29.52 25.15 -29.41
C ALA A 168 29.24 24.49 -28.04
N VAL A 169 29.47 23.18 -27.88
CA VAL A 169 29.10 22.41 -26.67
C VAL A 169 30.20 21.43 -26.29
N ARG A 170 30.89 21.69 -25.16
CA ARG A 170 32.08 20.93 -24.73
C ARG A 170 31.74 19.59 -24.06
N HIS A 171 30.65 19.52 -23.30
CA HIS A 171 30.22 18.31 -22.60
C HIS A 171 28.76 17.94 -22.92
N LEU A 172 28.42 16.65 -22.88
CA LEU A 172 27.05 16.16 -23.08
C LEU A 172 26.10 16.68 -22.00
N ILE A 173 26.61 16.92 -20.79
CA ILE A 173 25.84 17.54 -19.70
C ILE A 173 25.41 18.99 -20.03
N ASP A 174 26.16 19.71 -20.87
CA ASP A 174 25.93 21.13 -21.18
C ASP A 174 24.73 21.36 -22.11
N PHE A 175 24.25 20.31 -22.78
CA PHE A 175 22.93 20.36 -23.42
C PHE A 175 21.82 20.67 -22.40
N GLY A 176 22.10 20.46 -21.12
CA GLY A 176 21.26 20.88 -20.00
C GLY A 176 19.96 20.09 -19.91
N ARG A 177 19.30 20.23 -18.76
CA ARG A 177 17.99 19.64 -18.56
C ARG A 177 17.03 20.65 -17.96
N PRO A 178 15.77 20.71 -18.44
CA PRO A 178 14.78 21.66 -17.91
C PRO A 178 14.55 21.55 -16.39
N ILE A 179 14.93 20.42 -15.79
CA ILE A 179 14.81 20.21 -14.34
C ILE A 179 15.66 21.22 -13.55
N GLU A 180 16.84 21.60 -14.03
CA GLU A 180 17.74 22.54 -13.37
C GLU A 180 17.15 23.97 -13.35
N SER A 181 16.27 24.27 -14.30
CA SER A 181 15.52 25.53 -14.41
C SER A 181 14.15 25.49 -13.71
N GLY A 182 13.85 24.43 -12.94
CA GLY A 182 12.55 24.24 -12.28
C GLY A 182 11.40 23.81 -13.19
N LEU A 183 11.62 23.67 -14.50
CA LEU A 183 10.61 23.31 -15.51
C LEU A 183 10.26 21.80 -15.53
N GLY A 184 10.81 21.03 -14.60
CA GLY A 184 10.49 19.62 -14.41
C GLY A 184 11.18 18.66 -15.39
N CYS A 185 10.54 17.55 -15.73
CA CYS A 185 11.13 16.47 -16.54
C CYS A 185 11.03 16.67 -18.06
N GLY A 186 11.17 17.92 -18.53
CA GLY A 186 11.13 18.25 -19.96
C GLY A 186 12.21 17.56 -20.80
N SER A 187 12.08 17.69 -22.11
CA SER A 187 13.03 17.15 -23.08
C SER A 187 14.30 17.99 -23.12
N THR A 188 15.46 17.35 -23.31
CA THR A 188 16.73 18.04 -23.53
C THR A 188 16.88 18.41 -25.01
N PRO A 189 17.63 19.47 -25.34
CA PRO A 189 18.04 19.76 -26.71
C PRO A 189 18.76 18.58 -27.39
N LEU A 190 19.57 17.83 -26.63
CA LEU A 190 20.25 16.63 -27.11
C LEU A 190 19.28 15.58 -27.67
N ARG A 191 18.09 15.43 -27.05
CA ARG A 191 17.09 14.47 -27.53
C ARG A 191 16.58 14.81 -28.93
N SER A 192 16.35 16.10 -29.22
CA SER A 192 15.89 16.53 -30.54
C SER A 192 16.95 16.25 -31.61
N LEU A 193 18.22 16.50 -31.30
CA LEU A 193 19.34 16.17 -32.19
C LEU A 193 19.45 14.66 -32.45
N PHE A 194 19.34 13.87 -31.38
CA PHE A 194 19.38 12.42 -31.49
C PHE A 194 18.19 11.85 -32.27
N GLU A 195 17.01 12.44 -32.14
CA GLU A 195 15.83 12.07 -32.91
C GLU A 195 16.00 12.33 -34.40
N ASN A 196 16.55 13.48 -34.77
CA ASN A 196 16.88 13.80 -36.16
C ASN A 196 17.94 12.84 -36.73
N TRP A 197 18.96 12.52 -35.94
CA TRP A 197 20.00 11.57 -36.32
C TRP A 197 19.43 10.15 -36.55
N LEU A 198 18.53 9.69 -35.66
CA LEU A 198 17.84 8.42 -35.83
C LEU A 198 16.99 8.38 -37.11
N ALA A 199 16.25 9.46 -37.38
CA ALA A 199 15.44 9.58 -38.59
C ALA A 199 16.30 9.53 -39.87
N GLY A 200 17.46 10.19 -39.86
CA GLY A 200 18.42 10.18 -40.98
C GLY A 200 19.05 8.82 -41.27
N ARG A 201 19.02 7.89 -40.30
CA ARG A 201 19.49 6.49 -40.45
C ARG A 201 18.35 5.47 -40.57
N GLU A 202 17.16 5.93 -40.96
CA GLU A 202 15.95 5.11 -41.16
C GLU A 202 15.45 4.37 -39.90
N TYR A 203 15.85 4.79 -38.70
CA TYR A 203 15.27 4.25 -37.47
C TYR A 203 13.85 4.78 -37.24
N SER A 204 12.97 3.94 -36.70
CA SER A 204 11.60 4.33 -36.37
C SER A 204 11.58 5.39 -35.25
N VAL A 205 11.23 6.61 -35.63
CA VAL A 205 10.95 7.74 -34.73
C VAL A 205 9.44 7.97 -34.60
N ARG A 206 8.64 6.90 -34.61
CA ARG A 206 7.19 7.05 -34.45
C ARG A 206 6.85 7.44 -33.01
N PRO A 207 5.94 8.40 -32.82
CA PRO A 207 5.47 8.75 -31.48
C PRO A 207 4.75 7.56 -30.87
N THR A 208 4.95 7.37 -29.57
CA THR A 208 4.27 6.32 -28.82
C THR A 208 2.98 6.89 -28.26
N LYS A 209 1.86 6.31 -28.64
CA LYS A 209 0.56 6.73 -28.14
C LYS A 209 0.25 6.00 -26.84
N LEU A 210 -0.07 6.77 -25.80
CA LEU A 210 -0.44 6.24 -24.50
C LEU A 210 -1.89 6.62 -24.23
N LYS A 211 -2.71 5.60 -23.99
CA LYS A 211 -4.12 5.78 -23.63
C LYS A 211 -4.25 5.92 -22.12
N TRP A 212 -4.81 7.03 -21.68
CA TRP A 212 -5.05 7.33 -20.26
C TRP A 212 -6.48 7.82 -20.07
N ARG A 213 -6.96 7.74 -18.83
CA ARG A 213 -8.34 8.08 -18.48
C ARG A 213 -8.39 9.50 -17.93
N ARG A 214 -9.35 10.29 -18.41
CA ARG A 214 -9.90 11.46 -17.71
C ARG A 214 -11.41 11.29 -17.68
N ASP A 215 -12.00 11.34 -16.50
CA ASP A 215 -13.44 11.16 -16.30
C ASP A 215 -13.99 9.84 -16.87
N ALA A 216 -15.00 9.87 -17.74
CA ALA A 216 -15.62 8.66 -18.32
C ALA A 216 -15.05 8.29 -19.71
N THR A 217 -14.01 8.98 -20.18
CA THR A 217 -13.47 8.78 -21.54
C THR A 217 -12.00 8.38 -21.53
N ILE A 218 -11.61 7.64 -22.58
CA ILE A 218 -10.21 7.25 -22.82
C ILE A 218 -9.60 8.30 -23.74
N HIS A 219 -8.66 9.08 -23.21
CA HIS A 219 -7.86 10.01 -23.99
C HIS A 219 -6.61 9.31 -24.50
N GLU A 220 -6.12 9.77 -25.65
CA GLU A 220 -4.87 9.32 -26.24
C GLU A 220 -3.91 10.51 -26.31
N THR A 221 -2.73 10.35 -25.70
CA THR A 221 -1.65 11.34 -25.83
C THR A 221 -0.49 10.69 -26.56
N ALA A 222 -0.04 11.36 -27.62
CA ALA A 222 1.18 10.99 -28.31
C ALA A 222 2.38 11.53 -27.53
N TYR A 223 3.27 10.64 -27.12
CA TYR A 223 4.57 10.97 -26.57
C TYR A 223 5.61 10.88 -27.68
N GLY A 224 6.64 11.72 -27.60
CA GLY A 224 7.77 11.64 -28.52
C GLY A 224 8.41 10.24 -28.51
N PRO A 225 9.19 9.89 -29.54
CA PRO A 225 9.71 8.54 -29.76
C PRO A 225 10.44 8.00 -28.53
N VAL A 226 10.14 6.75 -28.18
CA VAL A 226 10.79 6.08 -27.04
C VAL A 226 12.25 5.77 -27.36
N ALA A 227 12.61 5.62 -28.64
CA ALA A 227 13.98 5.49 -29.09
C ALA A 227 14.85 6.69 -28.69
N SER A 228 14.34 7.93 -28.84
CA SER A 228 15.10 9.16 -28.51
C SER A 228 15.13 9.45 -27.01
N ALA A 229 14.30 8.78 -26.19
CA ALA A 229 14.19 9.02 -24.75
C ALA A 229 15.48 8.70 -23.96
N VAL A 230 16.38 7.88 -24.50
CA VAL A 230 17.68 7.57 -23.87
C VAL A 230 18.61 8.78 -23.80
N ALA A 231 18.52 9.74 -24.72
CA ALA A 231 19.29 10.99 -24.67
C ALA A 231 18.88 11.87 -23.46
N ASN A 232 17.57 11.94 -23.16
CA ASN A 232 17.08 12.61 -21.95
C ASN A 232 17.60 11.92 -20.68
N LEU A 233 17.72 10.59 -20.72
CA LEU A 233 18.18 9.81 -19.59
C LEU A 233 19.69 9.96 -19.38
N LEU A 234 20.48 10.01 -20.47
CA LEU A 234 21.91 10.30 -20.46
C LEU A 234 22.20 11.61 -19.72
N VAL A 235 21.65 12.73 -20.20
CA VAL A 235 21.88 14.05 -19.57
C VAL A 235 21.41 14.05 -18.11
N PHE A 236 20.26 13.42 -17.81
CA PHE A 236 19.80 13.31 -16.43
C PHE A 236 20.76 12.55 -15.53
N THR A 237 21.31 11.42 -16.00
CA THR A 237 22.29 10.65 -15.26
C THR A 237 23.58 11.43 -15.05
N LEU A 238 24.03 12.21 -16.03
CA LEU A 238 25.22 13.07 -15.88
C LEU A 238 25.02 14.15 -14.82
N ILE A 239 23.86 14.83 -14.81
CA ILE A 239 23.50 15.80 -13.76
C ILE A 239 23.49 15.13 -12.41
N LEU A 240 22.91 13.94 -12.31
CA LEU A 240 22.86 13.18 -11.07
C LEU A 240 24.26 12.80 -10.58
N LEU A 241 25.15 12.33 -11.46
CA LEU A 241 26.53 11.99 -11.10
C LEU A 241 27.32 13.23 -10.66
N ARG A 242 27.12 14.38 -11.32
CA ARG A 242 27.67 15.67 -10.91
C ARG A 242 27.23 16.06 -9.50
N GLU A 243 25.95 15.89 -9.18
CA GLU A 243 25.45 16.13 -7.82
C GLU A 243 26.00 15.09 -6.82
N LYS A 244 26.11 13.81 -7.21
CA LYS A 244 26.67 12.75 -6.34
C LYS A 244 28.15 13.00 -5.99
N ALA A 245 28.88 13.73 -6.81
CA ALA A 245 30.24 14.17 -6.51
C ALA A 245 30.33 15.25 -5.42
N LYS A 246 29.22 15.88 -5.03
CA LYS A 246 29.15 16.84 -3.92
C LYS A 246 28.82 16.13 -2.60
N PRO A 247 29.16 16.72 -1.42
CA PRO A 247 28.60 16.25 -0.14
C PRO A 247 27.07 16.41 -0.15
N VAL A 248 26.35 15.52 0.55
CA VAL A 248 24.88 15.38 0.48
C VAL A 248 24.16 16.70 0.77
N GLU A 249 24.69 17.50 1.70
CA GLU A 249 24.14 18.77 2.16
C GLU A 249 24.20 19.88 1.09
N ALA A 250 25.03 19.69 0.06
CA ALA A 250 25.22 20.61 -1.07
C ALA A 250 24.54 20.13 -2.36
N ARG A 251 23.85 18.98 -2.35
CA ARG A 251 23.21 18.40 -3.53
C ARG A 251 21.82 18.97 -3.76
N ASP A 252 21.57 19.54 -4.94
CA ASP A 252 20.21 19.95 -5.34
C ASP A 252 19.40 18.82 -5.98
N LEU A 253 20.08 17.72 -6.30
CA LEU A 253 19.49 16.44 -6.68
C LEU A 253 20.05 15.34 -5.78
N VAL A 254 19.21 14.75 -4.93
CA VAL A 254 19.62 13.72 -3.97
C VAL A 254 18.92 12.42 -4.31
N LEU A 255 19.64 11.31 -4.41
CA LEU A 255 18.98 10.00 -4.55
C LEU A 255 18.42 9.57 -3.20
N LEU A 256 17.25 8.93 -3.20
CA LEU A 256 16.67 8.44 -1.95
C LEU A 256 17.56 7.38 -1.29
N GLU A 257 18.28 6.56 -2.08
CA GLU A 257 19.24 5.59 -1.55
C GLU A 257 20.45 6.22 -0.83
N ASP A 258 20.73 7.51 -1.05
CA ASP A 258 21.83 8.20 -0.37
C ASP A 258 21.40 8.68 1.05
N VAL A 259 20.09 8.71 1.34
CA VAL A 259 19.53 9.28 2.59
C VAL A 259 18.52 8.38 3.30
N TYR A 260 18.13 7.25 2.69
CA TYR A 260 17.27 6.23 3.27
C TYR A 260 17.90 4.85 3.16
N PRO A 261 17.59 3.94 4.10
CA PRO A 261 18.00 2.54 3.98
C PRO A 261 17.30 1.88 2.78
N ALA A 262 17.94 0.85 2.22
CA ALA A 262 17.54 0.25 0.95
C ALA A 262 16.11 -0.34 0.95
N ASP A 263 15.62 -0.80 2.10
CA ASP A 263 14.29 -1.36 2.31
C ASP A 263 13.17 -0.29 2.30
N GLU A 264 13.49 0.97 2.59
CA GLU A 264 12.53 2.08 2.53
C GLU A 264 12.46 2.74 1.14
N VAL A 265 13.46 2.51 0.29
CA VAL A 265 13.55 3.16 -1.03
C VAL A 265 12.66 2.45 -2.06
N PRO A 266 11.70 3.16 -2.70
CA PRO A 266 10.84 2.54 -3.70
C PRO A 266 11.63 2.07 -4.93
N VAL A 267 11.52 0.79 -5.27
CA VAL A 267 12.09 0.27 -6.52
C VAL A 267 11.23 0.75 -7.71
N THR A 268 11.87 1.33 -8.73
CA THR A 268 11.19 2.05 -9.81
C THR A 268 11.75 1.72 -11.19
N ARG A 269 10.87 1.70 -12.20
CA ARG A 269 11.13 1.07 -13.50
C ARG A 269 12.18 1.72 -14.40
N SER A 270 12.50 3.00 -14.20
CA SER A 270 13.30 3.74 -15.18
C SER A 270 14.31 4.71 -14.58
N LYS A 271 14.07 5.24 -13.38
CA LYS A 271 14.94 6.23 -12.74
C LYS A 271 14.96 5.94 -11.26
N ALA A 272 16.15 5.81 -10.68
CA ALA A 272 16.30 5.77 -9.23
C ALA A 272 15.53 6.95 -8.62
N PRO A 273 14.72 6.71 -7.57
CA PRO A 273 13.90 7.77 -7.01
C PRO A 273 14.80 8.83 -6.37
N TYR A 274 14.43 10.09 -6.55
CA TYR A 274 15.27 11.22 -6.20
C TYR A 274 14.44 12.39 -5.64
N LEU A 275 15.12 13.24 -4.87
CA LEU A 275 14.68 14.55 -4.42
C LEU A 275 15.28 15.60 -5.33
N SER A 276 14.48 16.58 -5.72
CA SER A 276 14.93 17.70 -6.53
C SER A 276 14.51 19.01 -5.87
N PHE A 277 15.52 19.78 -5.46
CA PHE A 277 15.35 21.12 -4.91
C PHE A 277 15.38 22.20 -6.00
N PHE A 278 15.74 21.84 -7.25
CA PHE A 278 15.72 22.73 -8.40
C PHE A 278 14.34 23.31 -8.74
N ARG A 279 13.25 22.80 -8.15
CA ARG A 279 11.93 23.44 -8.28
C ARG A 279 11.88 24.81 -7.60
N ILE A 280 12.66 25.00 -6.54
CA ILE A 280 12.76 26.28 -5.82
C ILE A 280 13.85 27.10 -6.52
N GLN A 281 13.50 28.22 -7.15
CA GLN A 281 14.45 29.02 -7.93
C GLN A 281 15.34 29.94 -7.08
N LEU A 282 14.81 30.47 -5.98
CA LEU A 282 15.50 31.36 -5.05
C LEU A 282 16.63 30.61 -4.35
N PRO A 283 17.92 30.96 -4.58
CA PRO A 283 19.05 30.19 -4.08
C PRO A 283 19.10 30.06 -2.55
N TRP A 284 18.74 31.15 -1.84
CA TRP A 284 18.70 31.16 -0.38
C TRP A 284 17.58 30.25 0.15
N LEU A 285 16.39 30.30 -0.46
CA LEU A 285 15.25 29.47 -0.06
C LEU A 285 15.49 28.00 -0.39
N ARG A 286 16.09 27.70 -1.55
CA ARG A 286 16.49 26.34 -1.93
C ARG A 286 17.44 25.74 -0.92
N THR A 287 18.44 26.51 -0.48
CA THR A 287 19.42 26.06 0.52
C THR A 287 18.75 25.77 1.87
N VAL A 288 17.83 26.64 2.30
CA VAL A 288 17.05 26.45 3.53
C VAL A 288 16.16 25.21 3.43
N ALA A 289 15.39 25.06 2.35
CA ALA A 289 14.53 23.91 2.11
C ALA A 289 15.33 22.60 2.07
N ARG A 290 16.50 22.60 1.43
CA ARG A 290 17.40 21.46 1.37
C ARG A 290 17.87 21.04 2.77
N ARG A 291 18.42 21.97 3.55
CA ARG A 291 18.88 21.68 4.92
C ARG A 291 17.74 21.22 5.83
N TYR A 292 16.58 21.87 5.74
CA TYR A 292 15.41 21.52 6.54
C TYR A 292 14.89 20.11 6.23
N VAL A 293 14.74 19.78 4.94
CA VAL A 293 14.28 18.45 4.52
C VAL A 293 15.28 17.38 4.92
N LEU A 294 16.59 17.59 4.71
CA LEU A 294 17.62 16.64 5.14
C LEU A 294 17.62 16.42 6.66
N ASN A 295 17.45 17.48 7.46
CA ASN A 295 17.34 17.38 8.91
C ASN A 295 16.13 16.54 9.34
N LYS A 296 14.97 16.70 8.68
CA LYS A 296 13.79 15.87 8.94
C LYS A 296 13.97 14.40 8.55
N ILE A 297 14.73 14.14 7.48
CA ILE A 297 15.06 12.77 7.06
C ILE A 297 15.96 12.10 8.10
N GLU A 298 16.99 12.81 8.58
CA GLU A 298 17.90 12.35 9.63
C GLU A 298 17.14 11.96 10.91
N HIS A 299 16.09 12.71 11.27
CA HIS A 299 15.23 12.45 12.43
C HIS A 299 14.04 11.50 12.13
N LYS A 300 14.02 10.85 10.95
CA LYS A 300 12.99 9.88 10.54
C LYS A 300 11.56 10.43 10.55
N GLU A 301 11.38 11.73 10.38
CA GLU A 301 10.06 12.38 10.38
C GLU A 301 9.32 12.27 9.04
N LEU A 302 10.07 12.10 7.94
CA LEU A 302 9.51 12.05 6.60
C LEU A 302 9.77 10.70 5.95
N SER A 303 8.74 10.17 5.28
CA SER A 303 8.89 8.97 4.43
C SER A 303 9.31 9.35 3.00
N PRO A 304 10.04 8.46 2.30
CA PRO A 304 10.43 8.63 0.89
C PRO A 304 9.28 9.08 -0.03
N ARG A 305 8.07 8.54 0.22
CA ARG A 305 6.87 8.79 -0.59
C ARG A 305 6.25 10.16 -0.36
N THR A 306 6.46 10.75 0.82
CA THR A 306 5.88 12.06 1.20
C THR A 306 6.71 13.22 0.63
N LEU A 307 8.00 13.01 0.42
CA LEU A 307 8.97 14.07 0.09
C LEU A 307 8.62 14.86 -1.18
N PRO A 308 8.20 14.27 -2.31
CA PRO A 308 7.90 15.06 -3.50
C PRO A 308 6.79 16.10 -3.28
N SER A 309 5.74 15.70 -2.56
CA SER A 309 4.63 16.61 -2.21
C SER A 309 5.05 17.63 -1.15
N TYR A 310 5.89 17.23 -0.19
CA TYR A 310 6.42 18.12 0.84
C TYR A 310 7.34 19.20 0.24
N ILE A 311 8.30 18.83 -0.62
CA ILE A 311 9.15 19.83 -1.30
C ILE A 311 8.30 20.74 -2.19
N ALA A 312 7.26 20.21 -2.82
CA ALA A 312 6.33 21.03 -3.60
C ALA A 312 5.52 22.01 -2.74
N SER A 313 5.13 21.64 -1.51
CA SER A 313 4.47 22.58 -0.59
C SER A 313 5.44 23.67 -0.14
N LEU A 314 6.71 23.33 0.16
CA LEU A 314 7.75 24.32 0.51
C LEU A 314 7.96 25.37 -0.59
N GLY A 315 7.84 25.00 -1.87
CA GLY A 315 7.93 25.93 -2.99
C GLY A 315 6.76 26.92 -3.12
N GLN A 316 5.65 26.73 -2.42
CA GLN A 316 4.50 27.65 -2.52
C GLN A 316 4.81 29.05 -1.98
N ILE A 317 5.68 29.15 -0.97
CA ILE A 317 6.09 30.45 -0.42
C ILE A 317 6.86 31.29 -1.44
N GLU A 318 7.65 30.65 -2.32
CA GLU A 318 8.36 31.30 -3.40
C GLU A 318 7.38 31.92 -4.41
N ALA A 319 6.38 31.14 -4.84
CA ALA A 319 5.37 31.61 -5.78
C ALA A 319 4.58 32.81 -5.22
N CYS A 320 4.26 32.80 -3.92
CA CYS A 320 3.67 33.94 -3.24
C CYS A 320 4.62 35.16 -3.23
N LEU A 321 5.89 34.97 -2.85
CA LEU A 321 6.87 36.06 -2.81
C LEU A 321 7.07 36.74 -4.17
N TYR A 322 7.16 35.98 -5.26
CA TYR A 322 7.27 36.55 -6.61
C TYR A 322 6.02 37.30 -7.07
N SER A 323 4.84 37.00 -6.50
CA SER A 323 3.63 37.77 -6.77
C SER A 323 3.63 39.16 -6.13
N LEU A 324 4.50 39.40 -5.14
CA LEU A 324 4.58 40.65 -4.39
C LEU A 324 5.86 41.44 -4.65
N HIS A 325 6.96 40.74 -4.98
CA HIS A 325 8.28 41.34 -5.10
C HIS A 325 8.98 40.84 -6.37
N SER A 326 9.52 41.77 -7.16
CA SER A 326 10.36 41.45 -8.32
C SER A 326 11.68 40.77 -7.93
N SER A 327 12.21 41.08 -6.74
CA SER A 327 13.43 40.47 -6.18
C SER A 327 13.20 40.04 -4.73
N PRO A 328 12.66 38.84 -4.48
CA PRO A 328 12.42 38.33 -3.13
C PRO A 328 13.69 38.19 -2.28
N ARG A 329 13.63 38.67 -1.03
CA ARG A 329 14.68 38.56 -0.02
C ARG A 329 14.13 37.89 1.25
N PRO A 330 14.99 37.27 2.08
CA PRO A 330 14.56 36.67 3.36
C PRO A 330 13.79 37.64 4.27
N GLU A 331 14.15 38.92 4.23
CA GLU A 331 13.56 40.01 5.04
C GLU A 331 12.05 40.22 4.76
N HIS A 332 11.55 39.81 3.59
CA HIS A 332 10.14 39.90 3.24
C HIS A 332 9.27 38.84 3.92
N ILE A 333 9.88 37.80 4.51
CA ILE A 333 9.14 36.79 5.27
C ILE A 333 8.96 37.29 6.71
N THR A 334 7.87 38.02 6.92
CA THR A 334 7.44 38.55 8.23
C THR A 334 6.31 37.70 8.83
N GLN A 335 5.98 37.94 10.10
CA GLN A 335 4.83 37.29 10.74
C GLN A 335 3.53 37.66 10.03
N GLU A 336 3.35 38.94 9.70
CA GLU A 336 2.21 39.43 8.94
C GLU A 336 2.10 38.75 7.56
N PHE A 337 3.23 38.61 6.84
CA PHE A 337 3.26 37.92 5.56
C PHE A 337 2.76 36.47 5.69
N ILE A 338 3.19 35.71 6.69
CA ILE A 338 2.77 34.31 6.85
C ILE A 338 1.32 34.18 7.34
N GLU A 339 0.92 34.98 8.33
CA GLU A 339 -0.39 34.84 8.99
C GLU A 339 -1.55 35.42 8.19
N HIS A 340 -1.27 36.38 7.30
CA HIS A 340 -2.28 37.06 6.48
C HIS A 340 -2.04 36.86 4.99
N THR A 341 -0.91 37.34 4.46
CA THR A 341 -0.70 37.41 3.01
C THR A 341 -0.61 36.02 2.36
N PHE A 342 0.25 35.15 2.87
CA PHE A 342 0.43 33.79 2.34
C PHE A 342 -0.81 32.92 2.55
N LEU A 343 -1.46 33.06 3.71
CA LEU A 343 -2.71 32.36 4.01
C LEU A 343 -3.82 32.75 3.04
N SER A 344 -4.04 34.06 2.83
CA SER A 344 -5.05 34.55 1.88
C SER A 344 -4.70 34.11 0.46
N TRP A 345 -3.46 34.33 0.03
CA TRP A 345 -3.00 33.98 -1.30
C TRP A 345 -3.25 32.51 -1.65
N GLY A 346 -2.95 31.58 -0.74
CA GLY A 346 -3.19 30.14 -1.00
C GLY A 346 -4.67 29.75 -0.97
N ASN A 347 -5.48 30.40 -0.13
CA ASN A 347 -6.94 30.22 -0.13
C ASN A 347 -7.55 30.73 -1.46
N ASP A 348 -7.09 31.88 -1.97
CA ASP A 348 -7.53 32.49 -3.22
C ASP A 348 -7.11 31.66 -4.45
N LYS A 349 -5.95 30.99 -4.37
CA LYS A 349 -5.51 29.98 -5.35
C LYS A 349 -6.32 28.68 -5.30
N GLY A 350 -7.21 28.53 -4.33
CA GLY A 350 -8.05 27.35 -4.18
C GLY A 350 -7.32 26.12 -3.63
N PHE A 351 -6.19 26.30 -2.95
CA PHE A 351 -5.52 25.18 -2.29
C PHE A 351 -6.37 24.61 -1.16
N THR A 352 -6.36 23.29 -1.03
CA THR A 352 -7.14 22.55 -0.04
C THR A 352 -6.23 21.71 0.85
N GLY A 353 -6.59 21.60 2.13
CA GLY A 353 -5.82 20.83 3.12
C GLY A 353 -4.74 21.67 3.79
N GLN A 354 -4.25 21.23 4.95
CA GLN A 354 -3.41 22.08 5.81
C GLN A 354 -1.94 22.14 5.35
N ASN A 355 -1.45 21.09 4.67
CA ASN A 355 -0.03 20.88 4.38
C ASN A 355 0.60 22.00 3.54
N TRP A 356 -0.12 22.57 2.57
CA TRP A 356 0.42 23.67 1.75
C TRP A 356 0.80 24.89 2.59
N TYR A 357 0.13 25.09 3.73
CA TYR A 357 0.35 26.20 4.64
C TYR A 357 1.30 25.81 5.80
N THR A 358 1.08 24.64 6.41
CA THR A 358 1.84 24.21 7.59
C THR A 358 3.28 23.80 7.25
N ASP A 359 3.53 23.21 6.10
CA ASP A 359 4.88 22.73 5.76
C ASP A 359 5.87 23.90 5.56
N PRO A 360 5.55 24.95 4.76
CA PRO A 360 6.43 26.12 4.62
C PRO A 360 6.60 26.87 5.93
N LEU A 361 5.52 26.97 6.73
CA LEU A 361 5.56 27.59 8.05
C LEU A 361 6.56 26.90 8.98
N ASN A 362 6.50 25.56 9.06
CA ASN A 362 7.42 24.80 9.92
C ASN A 362 8.88 24.93 9.44
N MET A 363 9.10 25.02 8.12
CA MET A 363 10.43 25.29 7.55
C MET A 363 10.94 26.67 7.96
N VAL A 364 10.10 27.70 7.83
CA VAL A 364 10.46 29.08 8.17
C VAL A 364 10.74 29.23 9.67
N GLN A 365 9.94 28.60 10.53
CA GLN A 365 10.20 28.56 11.98
C GLN A 365 11.55 27.91 12.29
N TRP A 366 11.82 26.75 11.69
CA TRP A 366 13.10 26.07 11.85
C TRP A 366 14.27 26.93 11.34
N ALA A 367 14.14 27.54 10.16
CA ALA A 367 15.17 28.42 9.60
C ALA A 367 15.45 29.62 10.50
N SER A 368 14.41 30.23 11.08
CA SER A 368 14.55 31.36 12.00
C SER A 368 15.27 31.01 13.31
N ALA A 369 15.25 29.74 13.72
CA ALA A 369 15.91 29.27 14.93
C ALA A 369 17.35 28.77 14.67
N TYR A 370 17.59 28.12 13.53
CA TYR A 370 18.82 27.37 13.27
C TYR A 370 19.71 27.94 12.16
N LEU A 371 19.27 28.97 11.43
CA LEU A 371 20.02 29.56 10.31
C LEU A 371 20.14 31.09 10.42
N PRO A 372 20.77 31.62 11.48
CA PRO A 372 20.90 33.06 11.69
C PRO A 372 21.73 33.75 10.60
N GLU A 373 22.62 33.03 9.90
CA GLU A 373 23.47 33.55 8.84
C GLU A 373 22.68 34.07 7.62
N TYR A 374 21.42 33.65 7.47
CA TYR A 374 20.52 34.10 6.40
C TYR A 374 19.60 35.26 6.84
N ARG A 375 19.87 35.87 8.01
CA ARG A 375 19.13 37.05 8.55
C ARG A 375 17.62 36.85 8.66
N TRP A 376 17.18 35.63 8.97
CA TRP A 376 15.77 35.38 9.25
C TRP A 376 15.34 36.09 10.52
N ARG A 377 14.19 36.78 10.48
CA ARG A 377 13.56 37.29 11.70
C ARG A 377 13.02 36.09 12.49
N ARG A 378 13.13 36.13 13.82
CA ARG A 378 12.51 35.13 14.70
C ARG A 378 11.00 35.27 14.58
N LEU A 379 10.32 34.20 14.18
CA LEU A 379 8.87 34.20 13.97
C LEU A 379 8.18 33.32 15.01
N VAL A 380 7.10 33.84 15.59
CA VAL A 380 6.18 33.11 16.46
C VAL A 380 4.85 33.00 15.73
N PHE A 381 4.22 31.85 15.78
CA PHE A 381 3.02 31.56 15.00
C PHE A 381 1.85 31.19 15.90
N ASP A 382 0.68 31.76 15.63
CA ASP A 382 -0.57 31.32 16.25
C ASP A 382 -1.13 30.08 15.54
N LYS A 383 -1.09 28.93 16.23
CA LYS A 383 -1.67 27.66 15.78
C LYS A 383 -3.15 27.76 15.37
N ARG A 384 -3.89 28.77 15.84
CA ARG A 384 -5.29 29.02 15.43
C ARG A 384 -5.41 29.38 13.96
N ASN A 385 -4.38 29.94 13.32
CA ASN A 385 -4.42 30.30 11.90
C ASN A 385 -4.56 29.09 10.97
N VAL A 386 -4.13 27.90 11.38
CA VAL A 386 -4.38 26.65 10.64
C VAL A 386 -5.88 26.41 10.45
N ARG A 387 -6.72 26.91 11.38
CA ARG A 387 -8.18 26.78 11.27
C ARG A 387 -8.77 27.62 10.12
N ARG A 388 -8.06 28.66 9.66
CA ARG A 388 -8.49 29.56 8.57
C ARG A 388 -8.12 29.02 7.18
N VAL A 389 -7.31 27.95 7.10
CA VAL A 389 -7.00 27.28 5.84
C VAL A 389 -8.24 26.59 5.30
N ARG A 390 -8.49 26.73 3.99
CA ARG A 390 -9.58 26.05 3.30
C ARG A 390 -9.41 24.52 3.42
N SER A 391 -10.38 23.90 4.07
CA SER A 391 -10.44 22.46 4.23
C SER A 391 -11.10 21.82 3.01
N TYR A 392 -10.68 20.59 2.68
CA TYR A 392 -11.39 19.75 1.71
C TYR A 392 -12.82 19.43 2.17
N HIS A 393 -13.06 19.50 3.49
CA HIS A 393 -14.34 19.22 4.12
C HIS A 393 -14.85 20.47 4.84
N PRO A 394 -16.07 20.97 4.52
CA PRO A 394 -16.75 21.94 5.36
C PRO A 394 -16.85 21.37 6.79
N ARG A 395 -16.47 22.17 7.81
CA ARG A 395 -16.47 21.71 9.22
C ARG A 395 -17.89 21.50 9.80
N THR A 396 -18.92 21.52 8.97
CA THR A 396 -20.34 21.44 9.32
C THR A 396 -20.87 20.07 8.96
N HIS A 397 -21.05 19.16 9.93
CA HIS A 397 -21.88 17.93 9.90
C HIS A 397 -21.81 16.97 8.68
N GLU A 398 -21.01 17.24 7.64
CA GLU A 398 -20.98 16.53 6.35
C GLU A 398 -20.00 15.36 6.32
N TYR A 399 -19.18 15.15 7.36
CA TYR A 399 -18.34 13.96 7.44
C TYR A 399 -19.16 12.65 7.40
N ALA A 400 -20.47 12.72 7.73
CA ALA A 400 -21.41 11.61 7.59
C ALA A 400 -21.78 11.29 6.12
N ARG A 401 -21.80 12.27 5.20
CA ARG A 401 -22.05 12.02 3.75
C ARG A 401 -20.95 11.16 3.12
N ASN A 402 -19.70 11.35 3.56
CA ASN A 402 -18.54 10.64 2.99
C ASN A 402 -18.59 9.12 3.14
N LEU A 403 -19.33 8.55 4.10
CA LEU A 403 -19.47 7.08 4.21
C LEU A 403 -20.46 6.53 3.20
N GLU A 404 -21.55 7.25 2.95
CA GLU A 404 -22.53 6.87 1.91
C GLU A 404 -21.92 7.03 0.50
N ASP A 405 -20.96 7.95 0.33
CA ASP A 405 -20.20 8.13 -0.92
C ASP A 405 -18.95 7.22 -1.05
N ALA A 406 -18.38 6.74 0.07
CA ALA A 406 -17.23 5.82 0.07
C ALA A 406 -17.63 4.33 0.04
N MET A 407 -18.92 4.03 0.24
CA MET A 407 -19.45 2.69 0.05
C MET A 407 -19.54 2.41 -1.45
N VAL A 408 -18.94 1.32 -1.89
CA VAL A 408 -19.18 0.82 -3.26
C VAL A 408 -20.68 0.49 -3.35
N PRO A 409 -21.44 1.14 -4.25
CA PRO A 409 -22.88 0.90 -4.37
C PRO A 409 -23.16 -0.59 -4.64
N GLU A 410 -24.25 -1.12 -4.08
CA GLU A 410 -24.60 -2.54 -4.23
C GLU A 410 -24.78 -2.91 -5.71
N GLU A 411 -25.35 -2.00 -6.50
CA GLU A 411 -25.52 -2.16 -7.95
C GLU A 411 -24.19 -2.27 -8.68
N VAL A 412 -23.14 -1.57 -8.21
CA VAL A 412 -21.79 -1.67 -8.77
C VAL A 412 -21.18 -3.02 -8.42
N ILE A 413 -21.41 -3.51 -7.20
CA ILE A 413 -20.93 -4.83 -6.75
C ILE A 413 -21.58 -5.94 -7.57
N GLU A 414 -22.90 -5.90 -7.76
CA GLU A 414 -23.63 -6.84 -8.60
C GLU A 414 -23.11 -6.86 -10.05
N GLN A 415 -22.94 -5.68 -10.65
CA GLN A 415 -22.37 -5.55 -11.99
C GLN A 415 -20.95 -6.12 -12.09
N ILE A 416 -20.12 -5.92 -11.06
CA ILE A 416 -18.77 -6.50 -10.99
C ILE A 416 -18.86 -8.02 -10.92
N PHE A 417 -19.73 -8.58 -10.07
CA PHE A 417 -19.90 -10.03 -9.93
C PHE A 417 -20.37 -10.69 -11.22
N LEU A 418 -21.35 -10.10 -11.91
CA LEU A 418 -21.87 -10.60 -13.20
C LEU A 418 -20.80 -10.70 -14.30
N ARG A 419 -19.72 -9.92 -14.19
CA ARG A 419 -18.64 -9.87 -15.19
C ARG A 419 -17.32 -10.39 -14.63
N PHE A 420 -17.29 -10.89 -13.40
CA PHE A 420 -16.07 -11.13 -12.63
C PHE A 420 -15.10 -12.11 -13.31
N ASP A 421 -15.62 -13.07 -14.07
CA ASP A 421 -14.80 -14.05 -14.80
C ASP A 421 -14.05 -13.47 -15.99
N SER A 422 -14.49 -12.33 -16.53
CA SER A 422 -13.77 -11.61 -17.58
C SER A 422 -12.62 -10.74 -17.04
N LEU A 423 -12.49 -10.62 -15.71
CA LEU A 423 -11.42 -9.85 -15.09
C LEU A 423 -10.11 -10.66 -15.13
N PRO A 424 -8.96 -10.04 -15.43
CA PRO A 424 -7.67 -10.73 -15.39
C PRO A 424 -7.44 -11.44 -14.05
N VAL A 425 -7.01 -12.70 -14.10
CA VAL A 425 -6.90 -13.61 -12.94
C VAL A 425 -6.16 -12.98 -11.75
N VAL A 426 -5.03 -12.31 -11.99
CA VAL A 426 -4.26 -11.64 -10.92
C VAL A 426 -5.07 -10.51 -10.27
N CYS A 427 -5.82 -9.72 -11.07
CA CYS A 427 -6.68 -8.66 -10.54
C CYS A 427 -7.87 -9.26 -9.76
N LYS A 428 -8.43 -10.39 -10.22
CA LYS A 428 -9.49 -11.14 -9.52
C LYS A 428 -9.03 -11.55 -8.12
N ARG A 429 -7.86 -12.19 -8.01
CA ARG A 429 -7.27 -12.61 -6.72
C ARG A 429 -6.96 -11.42 -5.80
N LEU A 430 -6.40 -10.33 -6.35
CA LEU A 430 -6.17 -9.09 -5.60
C LEU A 430 -7.47 -8.50 -5.03
N LEU A 431 -8.56 -8.47 -5.81
CA LEU A 431 -9.86 -7.97 -5.34
C LEU A 431 -10.44 -8.85 -4.23
N ILE A 432 -10.36 -10.18 -4.36
CA ILE A 432 -10.83 -11.12 -3.32
C ILE A 432 -10.10 -10.85 -2.01
N ILE A 433 -8.76 -10.85 -2.04
CA ILE A 433 -7.96 -10.61 -0.83
C ILE A 433 -8.26 -9.21 -0.27
N ALA A 434 -8.29 -8.16 -1.09
CA ALA A 434 -8.57 -6.79 -0.64
C ALA A 434 -9.94 -6.66 0.05
N ARG A 435 -10.98 -7.25 -0.56
CA ARG A 435 -12.37 -7.15 -0.13
C ARG A 435 -12.63 -7.78 1.24
N TYR A 436 -11.97 -8.90 1.53
CA TYR A 436 -12.21 -9.68 2.76
C TYR A 436 -11.17 -9.44 3.86
N THR A 437 -10.05 -8.76 3.54
CA THR A 437 -9.02 -8.45 4.55
C THR A 437 -8.89 -6.96 4.86
N GLY A 438 -9.43 -6.06 4.02
CA GLY A 438 -9.31 -4.60 4.22
C GLY A 438 -7.87 -4.08 4.15
N MET A 439 -6.95 -4.82 3.53
CA MET A 439 -5.54 -4.44 3.40
C MET A 439 -5.37 -3.13 2.62
N ARG A 440 -4.35 -2.34 2.96
CA ARG A 440 -3.96 -1.20 2.12
C ARG A 440 -3.39 -1.72 0.81
N SER A 441 -3.65 -1.01 -0.28
CA SER A 441 -3.25 -1.45 -1.62
C SER A 441 -1.76 -1.76 -1.75
N ILE A 442 -0.90 -0.96 -1.14
CA ILE A 442 0.54 -1.20 -1.17
C ILE A 442 0.93 -2.47 -0.40
N ASP A 443 0.36 -2.67 0.79
CA ASP A 443 0.62 -3.83 1.66
C ASP A 443 0.09 -5.11 0.99
N LEU A 444 -1.08 -5.05 0.33
CA LEU A 444 -1.66 -6.13 -0.46
C LEU A 444 -0.75 -6.57 -1.61
N HIS A 445 -0.22 -5.63 -2.38
CA HIS A 445 0.63 -5.97 -3.52
C HIS A 445 2.01 -6.46 -3.05
N ALA A 446 2.51 -5.94 -1.94
CA ALA A 446 3.77 -6.32 -1.32
C ALA A 446 3.66 -7.56 -0.41
N LEU A 447 2.56 -8.32 -0.47
CA LEU A 447 2.42 -9.58 0.27
C LEU A 447 3.60 -10.52 -0.04
N ALA A 448 4.18 -11.09 1.00
CA ALA A 448 5.24 -12.09 0.87
C ALA A 448 4.68 -13.38 0.27
N PHE A 449 5.52 -14.14 -0.46
CA PHE A 449 5.10 -15.42 -1.02
C PHE A 449 4.62 -16.39 0.07
N GLY A 450 5.33 -16.48 1.19
CA GLY A 450 4.97 -17.30 2.36
C GLY A 450 4.04 -16.61 3.37
N CYS A 451 3.12 -15.74 2.92
CA CYS A 451 2.25 -14.97 3.83
C CYS A 451 1.17 -15.80 4.54
N LEU A 452 0.94 -17.06 4.15
CA LEU A 452 -0.10 -17.92 4.68
C LEU A 452 0.51 -19.19 5.30
N ALA A 453 0.20 -19.47 6.55
CA ALA A 453 0.66 -20.66 7.29
C ALA A 453 -0.50 -21.32 8.05
N PRO A 454 -0.47 -22.63 8.35
CA PRO A 454 -1.42 -23.21 9.29
C PRO A 454 -1.22 -22.61 10.68
N ASP A 455 -2.31 -22.47 11.44
CA ASP A 455 -2.22 -22.10 12.85
C ASP A 455 -1.61 -23.28 13.64
N PRO A 456 -0.57 -23.06 14.47
CA PRO A 456 0.05 -24.13 15.24
C PRO A 456 -0.86 -24.69 16.35
N ASP A 457 -1.82 -23.89 16.83
CA ASP A 457 -2.67 -24.21 17.97
C ASP A 457 -4.08 -24.66 17.54
N ASP A 458 -4.52 -24.32 16.32
CA ASP A 458 -5.87 -24.65 15.81
C ASP A 458 -5.88 -25.13 14.34
N ALA A 459 -6.25 -26.39 14.12
CA ALA A 459 -6.30 -26.99 12.80
C ALA A 459 -7.36 -26.39 11.86
N ASP A 460 -8.37 -25.68 12.37
CA ASP A 460 -9.43 -25.06 11.57
C ASP A 460 -9.03 -23.67 11.01
N PHE A 461 -7.88 -23.14 11.41
CA PHE A 461 -7.42 -21.81 11.00
C PHE A 461 -6.15 -21.85 10.14
N MET A 462 -6.03 -20.83 9.30
CA MET A 462 -4.79 -20.43 8.63
C MET A 462 -4.45 -19.01 9.07
N LEU A 463 -3.17 -18.71 9.28
CA LEU A 463 -2.68 -17.40 9.67
C LEU A 463 -2.16 -16.65 8.44
N LEU A 464 -2.82 -15.54 8.10
CA LEU A 464 -2.35 -14.59 7.10
C LEU A 464 -1.51 -13.50 7.76
N THR A 465 -0.18 -13.56 7.59
CA THR A 465 0.77 -12.63 8.18
C THR A 465 1.33 -11.69 7.12
N PHE A 466 1.28 -10.38 7.39
CA PHE A 466 1.78 -9.36 6.45
C PHE A 466 2.30 -8.11 7.16
N TYR A 467 3.21 -7.40 6.49
CA TYR A 467 3.80 -6.17 7.01
C TYR A 467 2.99 -4.94 6.58
N GLN A 468 2.59 -4.11 7.53
CA GLN A 468 1.87 -2.86 7.29
C GLN A 468 2.86 -1.69 7.16
N SER A 469 3.27 -1.39 5.93
CA SER A 469 4.33 -0.42 5.63
C SER A 469 4.12 0.97 6.25
N LYS A 470 2.87 1.47 6.27
CA LYS A 470 2.55 2.81 6.78
C LYS A 470 2.71 2.96 8.30
N VAL A 471 2.49 1.88 9.05
CA VAL A 471 2.55 1.85 10.52
C VAL A 471 3.74 1.03 11.03
N LYS A 472 4.56 0.50 10.12
CA LYS A 472 5.79 -0.27 10.38
C LYS A 472 5.62 -1.43 11.38
N ARG A 473 4.50 -2.16 11.28
CA ARG A 473 4.21 -3.32 12.15
C ARG A 473 3.75 -4.55 11.35
N TRP A 474 4.02 -5.72 11.90
CA TRP A 474 3.39 -6.96 11.43
C TRP A 474 1.94 -7.02 11.89
N ASN A 475 1.08 -7.56 11.03
CA ASN A 475 -0.30 -7.87 11.36
C ASN A 475 -0.59 -9.31 10.92
N THR A 476 -1.27 -10.06 11.78
CA THR A 476 -1.65 -11.44 11.53
C THR A 476 -3.16 -11.55 11.64
N LYS A 477 -3.79 -12.13 10.61
CA LYS A 477 -5.22 -12.34 10.54
C LYS A 477 -5.53 -13.84 10.55
N PRO A 478 -6.32 -14.32 11.52
CA PRO A 478 -6.80 -15.70 11.48
C PRO A 478 -7.87 -15.84 10.40
N LEU A 479 -7.72 -16.85 9.53
CA LEU A 479 -8.63 -17.21 8.46
C LEU A 479 -9.22 -18.59 8.75
N HIS A 480 -10.48 -18.63 9.13
CA HIS A 480 -11.22 -19.87 9.39
C HIS A 480 -11.50 -20.64 8.10
N LYS A 481 -11.04 -21.89 7.98
CA LYS A 481 -11.13 -22.68 6.75
C LYS A 481 -12.56 -22.94 6.28
N ASN A 482 -13.50 -23.06 7.23
CA ASN A 482 -14.92 -23.35 6.91
C ASN A 482 -15.76 -22.08 6.70
N ASP A 483 -15.21 -20.89 6.93
CA ASP A 483 -15.88 -19.64 6.54
C ASP A 483 -15.69 -19.40 5.04
N ALA A 484 -16.79 -19.16 4.31
CA ALA A 484 -16.77 -19.05 2.87
C ALA A 484 -15.89 -17.89 2.36
N ALA A 485 -15.86 -16.75 3.07
CA ALA A 485 -15.06 -15.60 2.68
C ALA A 485 -13.56 -15.86 2.92
N HIS A 486 -13.22 -16.46 4.06
CA HIS A 486 -11.86 -16.87 4.38
C HIS A 486 -11.34 -17.97 3.46
N ALA A 487 -12.17 -18.96 3.11
CA ALA A 487 -11.84 -20.00 2.14
C ALA A 487 -11.48 -19.42 0.77
N LEU A 488 -12.21 -18.41 0.29
CA LEU A 488 -11.89 -17.70 -0.96
C LEU A 488 -10.54 -16.98 -0.90
N VAL A 489 -10.20 -16.38 0.24
CA VAL A 489 -8.90 -15.73 0.43
C VAL A 489 -7.77 -16.76 0.43
N ILE A 490 -7.93 -17.85 1.17
CA ILE A 490 -6.97 -18.97 1.23
C ILE A 490 -6.74 -19.53 -0.17
N GLN A 491 -7.81 -19.84 -0.89
CA GLN A 491 -7.75 -20.35 -2.26
C GLN A 491 -7.05 -19.36 -3.20
N ALA A 492 -7.42 -18.08 -3.16
CA ALA A 492 -6.81 -17.05 -4.00
C ALA A 492 -5.29 -16.91 -3.77
N ILE A 493 -4.83 -17.08 -2.52
CA ILE A 493 -3.40 -17.06 -2.19
C ILE A 493 -2.71 -18.33 -2.72
N GLN A 494 -3.26 -19.51 -2.46
CA GLN A 494 -2.66 -20.79 -2.86
C GLN A 494 -2.56 -20.91 -4.38
N GLU A 495 -3.64 -20.60 -5.11
CA GLU A 495 -3.62 -20.61 -6.58
C GLU A 495 -2.60 -19.61 -7.16
N GLN A 496 -2.41 -18.47 -6.49
CA GLN A 496 -1.40 -17.50 -6.88
C GLN A 496 0.02 -18.02 -6.61
N GLN A 497 0.24 -18.72 -5.50
CA GLN A 497 1.53 -19.37 -5.19
C GLN A 497 1.87 -20.41 -6.26
N ASP A 498 0.91 -21.22 -6.67
CA ASP A 498 1.11 -22.24 -7.71
C ASP A 498 1.44 -21.62 -9.06
N ASP A 499 0.68 -20.62 -9.48
CA ASP A 499 0.95 -19.85 -10.69
C ASP A 499 2.37 -19.25 -10.70
N VAL A 500 2.83 -18.77 -9.54
CA VAL A 500 4.17 -18.21 -9.37
C VAL A 500 5.23 -19.30 -9.46
N ARG A 501 5.06 -20.44 -8.79
CA ARG A 501 6.00 -21.58 -8.88
C ARG A 501 6.14 -22.05 -10.32
N THR A 502 5.03 -22.16 -11.06
CA THR A 502 5.06 -22.54 -12.48
C THR A 502 5.73 -21.49 -13.35
N ALA A 503 5.38 -20.20 -13.18
CA ALA A 503 5.89 -19.13 -14.04
C ALA A 503 7.34 -18.75 -13.76
N TRP A 504 7.79 -18.80 -12.51
CA TRP A 504 9.12 -18.37 -12.08
C TRP A 504 10.09 -19.54 -11.85
N ARG A 505 9.58 -20.78 -11.79
CA ARG A 505 10.35 -22.01 -11.49
C ARG A 505 11.12 -21.96 -10.17
N ARG A 506 10.69 -21.07 -9.26
CA ARG A 506 11.19 -20.90 -7.90
C ARG A 506 10.17 -20.13 -7.09
N GLU A 507 10.31 -20.17 -5.78
CA GLU A 507 9.59 -19.26 -4.89
C GLU A 507 10.16 -17.84 -5.04
N THR A 508 9.25 -16.87 -5.03
CA THR A 508 9.56 -15.44 -5.13
C THR A 508 9.52 -14.81 -3.73
N GLN A 509 10.05 -13.60 -3.60
CA GLN A 509 9.89 -12.77 -2.42
C GLN A 509 8.41 -12.37 -2.23
N TYR A 510 7.72 -12.03 -3.32
CA TYR A 510 6.34 -11.54 -3.30
C TYR A 510 5.34 -12.55 -3.84
N LEU A 511 4.11 -12.54 -3.32
CA LEU A 511 2.98 -13.32 -3.83
C LEU A 511 2.54 -12.82 -5.23
N PHE A 512 2.66 -11.51 -5.47
CA PHE A 512 2.38 -10.87 -6.75
C PHE A 512 3.68 -10.32 -7.37
N PRO A 513 4.59 -11.19 -7.84
CA PRO A 513 5.90 -10.77 -8.31
C PRO A 513 5.84 -10.15 -9.71
N HIS A 514 6.74 -9.22 -9.96
CA HIS A 514 6.99 -8.60 -11.25
C HIS A 514 8.50 -8.49 -11.45
N ARG A 515 8.96 -8.62 -12.69
CA ARG A 515 10.37 -8.38 -13.02
C ARG A 515 10.58 -6.94 -13.39
N LEU A 516 11.60 -6.36 -12.78
CA LEU A 516 12.13 -5.10 -13.19
C LEU A 516 13.62 -5.22 -13.44
N GLY A 517 13.96 -5.46 -14.70
CA GLY A 517 15.31 -5.80 -15.12
C GLY A 517 15.66 -7.14 -14.54
N ASP A 518 16.77 -7.20 -13.83
CA ASP A 518 17.17 -8.36 -13.03
C ASP A 518 16.54 -8.35 -11.63
N ALA A 519 15.97 -7.21 -11.19
CA ALA A 519 15.36 -7.09 -9.87
C ALA A 519 13.96 -7.71 -9.83
N GLU A 520 13.68 -8.41 -8.73
CA GLU A 520 12.34 -8.85 -8.38
C GLU A 520 11.64 -7.76 -7.56
N VAL A 521 10.43 -7.36 -7.99
CA VAL A 521 9.62 -6.34 -7.31
C VAL A 521 8.18 -6.81 -7.20
N HIS A 522 7.39 -6.23 -6.31
CA HIS A 522 5.96 -6.49 -6.29
C HIS A 522 5.24 -5.78 -7.45
N LEU A 523 4.08 -6.31 -7.84
CA LEU A 523 3.21 -5.68 -8.84
C LEU A 523 2.76 -4.28 -8.38
N SER A 524 2.74 -3.31 -9.28
CA SER A 524 2.38 -1.93 -8.92
C SER A 524 0.87 -1.77 -8.68
N PRO A 525 0.43 -1.23 -7.52
CA PRO A 525 -1.00 -0.93 -7.29
C PRO A 525 -1.61 0.04 -8.31
N GLY A 526 -0.78 0.93 -8.88
CA GLY A 526 -1.23 1.86 -9.91
C GLY A 526 -1.53 1.14 -11.22
N HIS A 527 -0.71 0.15 -11.59
CA HIS A 527 -0.90 -0.64 -12.80
C HIS A 527 -2.19 -1.47 -12.72
N THR A 528 -2.41 -2.18 -11.62
CA THR A 528 -3.62 -3.00 -11.42
C THR A 528 -4.89 -2.15 -11.34
N ARG A 529 -4.83 -0.98 -10.70
CA ARG A 529 -5.91 0.01 -10.73
C ARG A 529 -6.26 0.44 -12.16
N ASP A 530 -5.26 0.71 -13.00
CA ASP A 530 -5.48 1.12 -14.39
C ASP A 530 -6.05 -0.03 -15.24
N VAL A 531 -5.64 -1.28 -14.98
CA VAL A 531 -6.20 -2.48 -15.62
C VAL A 531 -7.66 -2.65 -15.25
N ILE A 532 -7.99 -2.59 -13.95
CA ILE A 532 -9.38 -2.70 -13.46
C ILE A 532 -10.23 -1.54 -13.99
N ALA A 533 -9.72 -0.32 -14.01
CA ALA A 533 -10.44 0.84 -14.54
C ALA A 533 -10.76 0.69 -16.04
N LYS A 534 -9.82 0.17 -16.84
CA LYS A 534 -10.08 -0.13 -18.25
C LYS A 534 -11.10 -1.25 -18.43
N TRP A 535 -11.06 -2.26 -17.56
CA TRP A 535 -12.04 -3.34 -17.56
C TRP A 535 -13.44 -2.82 -17.21
N ILE A 536 -13.59 -1.98 -16.18
CA ILE A 536 -14.85 -1.29 -15.81
C ILE A 536 -15.44 -0.53 -17.00
N ILE A 537 -14.61 0.23 -17.72
CA ILE A 537 -15.05 0.99 -18.90
C ILE A 537 -15.56 0.04 -20.00
N ARG A 538 -14.83 -1.05 -20.28
CA ARG A 538 -15.21 -2.03 -21.32
C ARG A 538 -16.48 -2.78 -20.99
N GLN A 539 -16.67 -3.14 -19.71
CA GLN A 539 -17.85 -3.85 -19.24
C GLN A 539 -19.05 -2.92 -19.01
N GLY A 540 -18.85 -1.60 -19.10
CA GLY A 540 -19.92 -0.61 -18.94
C GLY A 540 -20.45 -0.52 -17.51
N ILE A 541 -19.61 -0.76 -16.49
CA ILE A 541 -20.02 -0.73 -15.08
C ILE A 541 -20.28 0.70 -14.63
N ARG A 542 -21.51 0.95 -14.15
CA ARG A 542 -22.01 2.30 -13.81
C ARG A 542 -22.39 2.44 -12.34
N ASP A 543 -22.22 3.65 -11.83
CA ASP A 543 -22.70 4.08 -10.53
C ASP A 543 -24.20 4.44 -10.55
N LYS A 544 -24.75 4.76 -9.36
CA LYS A 544 -26.15 5.15 -9.15
C LYS A 544 -26.60 6.36 -9.97
N ASP A 545 -25.66 7.25 -10.33
CA ASP A 545 -25.91 8.46 -11.10
C ASP A 545 -25.78 8.21 -12.62
N GLY A 546 -25.57 6.95 -13.02
CA GLY A 546 -25.40 6.51 -14.41
C GLY A 546 -24.00 6.77 -14.99
N GLY A 547 -23.07 7.30 -14.18
CA GLY A 547 -21.68 7.55 -14.55
C GLY A 547 -20.82 6.29 -14.54
N ILE A 548 -19.67 6.29 -15.24
CA ILE A 548 -18.73 5.16 -15.19
C ILE A 548 -18.02 5.13 -13.84
N TYR A 549 -18.12 3.99 -13.15
CA TYR A 549 -17.58 3.83 -11.81
C TYR A 549 -16.06 4.14 -11.72
N LYS A 550 -15.67 4.89 -10.69
CA LYS A 550 -14.29 5.31 -10.43
C LYS A 550 -13.64 4.41 -9.37
N PHE A 551 -13.07 3.29 -9.81
CA PHE A 551 -12.40 2.36 -8.89
C PHE A 551 -11.18 2.96 -8.18
N GLY A 552 -11.24 2.97 -6.85
CA GLY A 552 -10.11 3.17 -5.96
C GLY A 552 -9.89 1.95 -5.06
N TRP A 553 -8.62 1.56 -4.87
CA TRP A 553 -8.30 0.49 -3.92
C TRP A 553 -8.68 0.81 -2.47
N HIS A 554 -8.75 2.10 -2.11
CA HIS A 554 -9.09 2.51 -0.75
C HIS A 554 -10.58 2.30 -0.46
N ASP A 555 -11.43 2.34 -1.50
CA ASP A 555 -12.87 2.17 -1.38
C ASP A 555 -13.21 0.76 -0.84
N LEU A 556 -12.47 -0.28 -1.28
CA LEU A 556 -12.63 -1.64 -0.74
C LEU A 556 -12.33 -1.74 0.75
N ARG A 557 -11.37 -0.94 1.23
CA ARG A 557 -11.02 -0.88 2.65
C ARG A 557 -12.07 -0.13 3.45
N HIS A 558 -12.60 0.98 2.92
CA HIS A 558 -13.73 1.67 3.54
C HIS A 558 -14.97 0.80 3.60
N PHE A 559 -15.23 0.05 2.53
CA PHE A 559 -16.28 -0.94 2.46
C PHE A 559 -16.12 -1.98 3.57
N TYR A 560 -14.97 -2.66 3.66
CA TYR A 560 -14.71 -3.65 4.72
C TYR A 560 -14.85 -3.07 6.13
N GLY A 561 -14.32 -1.87 6.39
CA GLY A 561 -14.49 -1.21 7.69
C GLY A 561 -15.94 -0.89 8.04
N THR A 562 -16.75 -0.53 7.04
CA THR A 562 -18.18 -0.27 7.21
C THR A 562 -18.95 -1.56 7.49
N GLU A 563 -18.64 -2.65 6.79
CA GLU A 563 -19.24 -3.97 7.03
C GLU A 563 -18.98 -4.47 8.45
N LEU A 564 -17.75 -4.34 8.95
CA LEU A 564 -17.43 -4.69 10.34
C LEU A 564 -18.28 -3.86 11.32
N ALA A 565 -18.44 -2.56 11.08
CA ALA A 565 -19.28 -1.71 11.91
C ALA A 565 -20.78 -2.10 11.83
N LEU A 566 -21.28 -2.44 10.63
CA LEU A 566 -22.65 -2.89 10.42
C LEU A 566 -22.93 -4.27 11.06
N ALA A 567 -21.93 -5.16 11.07
CA ALA A 567 -21.96 -6.44 11.76
C ALA A 567 -21.86 -6.29 13.29
N GLY A 568 -21.59 -5.09 13.80
CA GLY A 568 -21.58 -4.79 15.22
C GLY A 568 -20.23 -5.02 15.91
N TYR A 569 -19.14 -5.11 15.16
CA TYR A 569 -17.79 -5.17 15.74
C TYR A 569 -17.51 -3.90 16.54
N ASP A 570 -16.83 -4.05 17.67
CA ASP A 570 -16.41 -2.89 18.44
C ASP A 570 -15.28 -2.11 17.72
N ILE A 571 -15.10 -0.86 18.16
CA ILE A 571 -14.14 0.05 17.53
C ILE A 571 -12.68 -0.42 17.61
N MET A 572 -12.33 -1.15 18.67
CA MET A 572 -10.99 -1.69 18.88
C MET A 572 -10.73 -2.84 17.91
N MET A 573 -11.71 -3.74 17.74
CA MET A 573 -11.64 -4.82 16.75
C MET A 573 -11.54 -4.28 15.33
N ILE A 574 -12.34 -3.27 14.97
CA ILE A 574 -12.22 -2.59 13.66
C ILE A 574 -10.82 -1.95 13.50
N GLN A 575 -10.29 -1.34 14.56
CA GLN A 575 -8.95 -0.76 14.56
C GLN A 575 -7.86 -1.81 14.37
N MET A 576 -7.97 -2.98 15.01
CA MET A 576 -7.05 -4.12 14.85
C MET A 576 -7.13 -4.69 13.43
N GLU A 577 -8.35 -4.98 12.96
CA GLU A 577 -8.60 -5.54 11.63
C GLU A 577 -8.07 -4.66 10.50
N LEU A 578 -8.34 -3.35 10.57
CA LEU A 578 -7.85 -2.41 9.57
C LEU A 578 -6.40 -2.01 9.82
N GLY A 579 -5.88 -2.19 11.03
CA GLY A 579 -4.58 -1.68 11.44
C GLY A 579 -4.53 -0.15 11.44
N HIS A 580 -5.47 0.49 12.13
CA HIS A 580 -5.41 1.93 12.44
C HIS A 580 -4.50 2.22 13.64
N ALA A 581 -3.88 3.40 13.62
CA ALA A 581 -3.00 3.88 14.68
C ALA A 581 -3.77 4.58 15.81
N SER A 582 -4.95 5.14 15.51
CA SER A 582 -5.82 5.80 16.50
C SER A 582 -7.29 5.39 16.29
N ALA A 583 -8.05 5.45 17.38
CA ALA A 583 -9.49 5.17 17.37
C ALA A 583 -10.28 6.19 16.52
N ASP A 584 -9.82 7.44 16.42
CA ASP A 584 -10.44 8.49 15.60
C ASP A 584 -10.60 8.07 14.13
N MET A 585 -9.63 7.32 13.60
CA MET A 585 -9.67 6.80 12.24
C MET A 585 -10.72 5.70 12.04
N SER A 586 -11.10 5.00 13.12
CA SER A 586 -12.15 3.97 13.12
C SER A 586 -13.52 4.53 13.51
N LEU A 587 -13.58 5.62 14.28
CA LEU A 587 -14.83 6.30 14.66
C LEU A 587 -15.67 6.72 13.44
N ILE A 588 -15.02 6.93 12.29
CA ILE A 588 -15.72 7.23 11.04
C ILE A 588 -16.78 6.17 10.72
N TYR A 589 -16.49 4.87 10.91
CA TYR A 589 -17.44 3.80 10.61
C TYR A 589 -18.57 3.67 11.64
N VAL A 590 -18.35 4.18 12.85
CA VAL A 590 -19.27 4.05 14.00
C VAL A 590 -20.24 5.26 14.10
N ASN A 591 -20.00 6.32 13.34
CA ASN A 591 -20.78 7.56 13.40
C ASN A 591 -22.21 7.46 12.82
N GLN A 592 -22.63 6.30 12.28
CA GLN A 592 -24.04 6.01 12.00
C GLN A 592 -24.82 5.60 13.27
N ARG A 593 -24.47 6.16 14.43
CA ARG A 593 -25.04 5.81 15.74
C ARG A 593 -26.56 5.84 15.75
N LEU A 594 -27.19 6.75 15.00
CA LEU A 594 -28.65 6.85 14.89
C LEU A 594 -29.27 5.82 13.93
N LYS A 595 -28.59 5.48 12.82
CA LYS A 595 -29.04 4.47 11.83
C LYS A 595 -28.85 3.06 12.41
N LEU A 596 -27.72 2.81 13.08
CA LEU A 596 -27.43 1.61 13.87
C LEU A 596 -28.34 1.50 15.10
N LYS A 597 -28.67 2.59 15.80
CA LYS A 597 -29.69 2.59 16.86
C LYS A 597 -31.08 2.31 16.33
N LYS A 598 -31.49 2.91 15.21
CA LYS A 598 -32.79 2.64 14.57
C LYS A 598 -32.86 1.20 14.08
N LYS A 599 -31.80 0.69 13.44
CA LYS A 599 -31.68 -0.70 13.01
C LYS A 599 -31.67 -1.67 14.20
N ALA A 600 -30.96 -1.36 15.28
CA ALA A 600 -31.01 -2.15 16.52
C ALA A 600 -32.39 -2.09 17.21
N VAL A 601 -33.09 -0.95 17.18
CA VAL A 601 -34.45 -0.83 17.74
C VAL A 601 -35.50 -1.52 16.85
N LEU A 602 -35.33 -1.48 15.53
CA LEU A 602 -36.24 -2.07 14.54
C LEU A 602 -35.98 -3.58 14.32
N GLU A 603 -34.73 -4.04 14.37
CA GLU A 603 -34.34 -5.45 14.21
C GLU A 603 -34.21 -6.20 15.54
N LYS A 604 -33.88 -5.53 16.64
CA LYS A 604 -33.73 -6.12 17.98
C LYS A 604 -34.70 -5.46 18.96
N GLY A 605 -36.01 -5.59 18.71
CA GLY A 605 -37.05 -5.16 19.65
C GLY A 605 -36.64 -5.47 21.09
N GLY A 606 -36.61 -4.44 21.94
CA GLY A 606 -35.94 -4.48 23.24
C GLY A 606 -36.22 -5.77 24.00
N GLY A 607 -35.18 -6.58 24.21
CA GLY A 607 -35.32 -7.86 24.89
C GLY A 607 -35.85 -7.64 26.30
N LYS A 608 -36.93 -8.31 26.66
CA LYS A 608 -37.46 -8.31 28.03
C LYS A 608 -36.51 -9.12 28.91
N PHE A 609 -36.16 -8.58 30.07
CA PHE A 609 -35.33 -9.28 31.07
C PHE A 609 -36.14 -9.62 32.32
N ILE A 610 -35.81 -10.72 32.99
CA ILE A 610 -36.48 -11.18 34.20
C ILE A 610 -35.49 -11.17 35.37
N SER A 611 -35.88 -10.58 36.50
CA SER A 611 -35.11 -10.65 37.74
C SER A 611 -35.14 -12.06 38.34
N ILE A 612 -34.23 -12.36 39.26
CA ILE A 612 -34.24 -13.64 39.99
C ILE A 612 -35.57 -13.93 40.71
N LYS A 613 -36.31 -12.88 41.09
CA LYS A 613 -37.62 -13.00 41.75
C LYS A 613 -38.77 -13.24 40.77
N GLY A 614 -38.50 -13.26 39.46
CA GLY A 614 -39.51 -13.45 38.43
C GLY A 614 -40.21 -12.17 37.98
N GLU A 615 -39.66 -11.00 38.29
CA GLU A 615 -40.21 -9.70 37.89
C GLU A 615 -39.63 -9.28 36.53
N VAL A 616 -40.48 -8.77 35.62
CA VAL A 616 -40.04 -8.27 34.31
C VAL A 616 -39.44 -6.88 34.45
N ASP A 617 -38.23 -6.69 33.95
CA ASP A 617 -37.45 -5.44 34.03
C ASP A 617 -37.22 -4.85 32.63
N ASP A 618 -38.23 -4.14 32.13
CA ASP A 618 -38.19 -3.48 30.82
C ASP A 618 -37.20 -2.29 30.78
N LYS A 619 -36.86 -1.74 31.94
CA LYS A 619 -35.98 -0.56 32.06
C LYS A 619 -34.52 -0.91 31.81
N VAL A 620 -34.08 -2.11 32.19
CA VAL A 620 -32.71 -2.58 31.92
C VAL A 620 -32.45 -2.74 30.42
N ALA A 621 -33.46 -3.17 29.65
CA ALA A 621 -33.40 -3.22 28.19
C ALA A 621 -33.19 -1.83 27.58
N GLU A 622 -33.95 -0.83 28.06
CA GLU A 622 -33.84 0.55 27.60
C GLU A 622 -32.49 1.19 27.99
N LEU A 623 -31.97 0.90 29.19
CA LEU A 623 -30.68 1.38 29.69
C LEU A 623 -29.48 0.78 28.93
N ALA A 624 -29.52 -0.53 28.65
CA ALA A 624 -28.53 -1.23 27.83
C ALA A 624 -28.44 -0.64 26.41
N LEU A 625 -29.59 -0.17 25.87
CA LEU A 625 -29.68 0.49 24.56
C LEU A 625 -29.27 1.98 24.58
N ARG A 626 -29.61 2.75 25.63
CA ARG A 626 -29.36 4.20 25.71
C ARG A 626 -27.91 4.57 26.03
N LYS A 627 -27.27 3.83 26.94
CA LYS A 627 -25.87 4.07 27.38
C LYS A 627 -24.99 2.92 26.90
N GLY A 628 -24.61 2.97 25.62
CA GLY A 628 -24.06 1.83 24.88
C GLY A 628 -23.13 0.94 25.69
N ALA A 629 -23.58 -0.27 26.03
CA ALA A 629 -22.85 -1.40 26.63
C ALA A 629 -21.97 -1.13 27.88
N THR A 630 -21.72 0.10 28.33
CA THR A 630 -20.69 0.40 29.34
C THR A 630 -21.16 0.19 30.78
N LEU A 631 -22.44 -0.14 31.00
CA LEU A 631 -23.01 -0.27 32.34
C LEU A 631 -23.54 -1.67 32.68
N ALA A 632 -23.65 -2.59 31.72
CA ALA A 632 -24.14 -3.95 31.98
C ALA A 632 -23.13 -4.96 31.45
N VAL A 633 -22.78 -5.95 32.27
CA VAL A 633 -21.81 -7.00 31.93
C VAL A 633 -22.57 -8.22 31.44
N ASP A 634 -22.19 -8.76 30.27
CA ASP A 634 -22.76 -10.00 29.74
C ASP A 634 -22.41 -11.19 30.65
N VAL A 635 -23.42 -12.00 31.00
CA VAL A 635 -23.26 -13.20 31.82
C VAL A 635 -24.01 -14.39 31.20
N PRO A 636 -23.65 -15.65 31.50
CA PRO A 636 -24.39 -16.79 30.98
C PRO A 636 -25.88 -16.72 31.32
N GLY A 637 -26.74 -16.80 30.30
CA GLY A 637 -28.20 -16.73 30.44
C GLY A 637 -28.81 -15.32 30.55
N GLY A 638 -28.02 -14.25 30.52
CA GLY A 638 -28.58 -12.90 30.63
C GLY A 638 -27.56 -11.78 30.82
N LEU A 639 -27.92 -10.76 31.60
CA LEU A 639 -27.11 -9.58 31.88
C LEU A 639 -26.91 -9.38 33.39
N CYS A 640 -25.79 -8.75 33.75
CA CYS A 640 -25.56 -8.19 35.08
C CYS A 640 -25.89 -6.69 35.06
N SER A 641 -26.81 -6.25 35.93
CA SER A 641 -27.20 -4.85 36.05
C SER A 641 -26.25 -4.00 36.90
N LEU A 642 -25.10 -4.55 37.31
CA LEU A 642 -24.06 -3.84 38.03
C LEU A 642 -23.20 -3.02 37.03
N PRO A 643 -22.91 -1.73 37.30
CA PRO A 643 -22.09 -0.89 36.41
C PRO A 643 -20.78 -1.58 36.00
N GLY A 644 -20.42 -1.53 34.70
CA GLY A 644 -19.26 -2.25 34.14
C GLY A 644 -17.93 -1.97 34.82
N GLN A 645 -17.74 -0.77 35.37
CA GLN A 645 -16.56 -0.38 36.16
C GLN A 645 -16.39 -1.16 37.47
N ILE A 646 -17.45 -1.81 37.97
CA ILE A 646 -17.46 -2.66 39.17
C ILE A 646 -17.74 -4.13 38.78
N GLY A 647 -18.53 -4.36 37.71
CA GLY A 647 -18.98 -5.68 37.27
C GLY A 647 -17.94 -6.54 36.58
N GLU A 648 -16.89 -5.94 35.97
CA GLU A 648 -15.79 -6.70 35.33
C GLU A 648 -14.96 -7.52 36.34
N TRP A 649 -15.00 -7.14 37.63
CA TRP A 649 -14.29 -7.79 38.74
C TRP A 649 -15.26 -8.29 39.82
N CYS A 650 -16.25 -9.10 39.43
CA CYS A 650 -17.13 -9.75 40.40
C CYS A 650 -16.37 -10.87 41.17
N GLU A 651 -16.16 -10.67 42.47
CA GLU A 651 -15.55 -11.66 43.38
C GLU A 651 -16.43 -12.92 43.61
N HIS A 652 -17.66 -12.92 43.11
CA HIS A 652 -18.64 -14.00 43.24
C HIS A 652 -18.83 -14.81 41.94
N ASN A 653 -17.73 -15.21 41.30
CA ASN A 653 -17.76 -16.06 40.10
C ASN A 653 -18.62 -17.32 40.34
N GLY A 654 -19.59 -17.59 39.46
CA GLY A 654 -20.55 -18.70 39.60
C GLY A 654 -21.78 -18.47 40.49
N ALA A 655 -22.00 -17.27 41.05
CA ALA A 655 -23.15 -16.97 41.91
C ALA A 655 -24.39 -16.38 41.19
N CYS A 656 -24.38 -16.31 39.86
CA CYS A 656 -25.33 -15.50 39.09
C CYS A 656 -26.79 -15.87 39.38
N PHE A 657 -27.11 -17.16 39.50
CA PHE A 657 -28.48 -17.63 39.76
C PHE A 657 -29.00 -17.37 41.18
N THR A 658 -28.18 -16.76 42.04
CA THR A 658 -28.55 -16.28 43.37
C THR A 658 -28.25 -14.79 43.58
N CYS A 659 -27.79 -14.08 42.54
CA CYS A 659 -27.35 -12.68 42.60
C CYS A 659 -28.47 -11.69 42.23
N THR A 660 -28.76 -10.73 43.10
CA THR A 660 -29.83 -9.72 42.87
C THR A 660 -29.63 -8.84 41.62
N TYR A 661 -28.40 -8.70 41.14
CA TYR A 661 -28.05 -7.95 39.93
C TYR A 661 -28.20 -8.75 38.63
N PHE A 662 -28.47 -10.06 38.71
CA PHE A 662 -28.69 -10.89 37.52
C PHE A 662 -30.05 -10.58 36.89
N ARG A 663 -30.06 -10.54 35.55
CA ARG A 663 -31.23 -10.29 34.70
C ARG A 663 -31.26 -11.34 33.60
N ALA A 664 -32.15 -12.31 33.76
CA ALA A 664 -32.33 -13.42 32.83
C ALA A 664 -32.92 -12.94 31.50
N ASP A 665 -32.35 -13.38 30.39
CA ASP A 665 -32.90 -13.12 29.05
C ASP A 665 -34.02 -14.12 28.74
N ILE A 666 -35.20 -13.62 28.38
CA ILE A 666 -36.35 -14.45 27.98
C ILE A 666 -36.01 -15.36 26.78
N GLY A 667 -35.10 -14.93 25.91
CA GLY A 667 -34.63 -15.72 24.76
C GLY A 667 -33.81 -16.97 25.09
N GLN A 668 -33.34 -17.11 26.34
CA GLN A 668 -32.43 -18.18 26.78
C GLN A 668 -33.16 -19.33 27.50
N LEU A 669 -34.45 -19.56 27.24
CA LEU A 669 -35.22 -20.65 27.86
C LEU A 669 -34.51 -22.03 27.79
N PRO A 670 -33.95 -22.48 26.64
CA PRO A 670 -33.27 -23.78 26.56
C PRO A 670 -32.05 -23.87 27.47
N PHE A 671 -31.34 -22.75 27.68
CA PHE A 671 -30.20 -22.68 28.59
C PHE A 671 -30.65 -22.87 30.05
N PHE A 672 -31.71 -22.17 30.48
CA PHE A 672 -32.24 -22.32 31.84
C PHE A 672 -32.80 -23.73 32.09
N GLU A 673 -33.44 -24.36 31.10
CA GLU A 673 -33.91 -25.75 31.22
C GLU A 673 -32.78 -26.77 31.29
N LYS A 674 -31.63 -26.50 30.65
CA LYS A 674 -30.41 -27.30 30.79
C LYS A 674 -29.80 -27.11 32.19
N GLU A 675 -29.62 -25.87 32.63
CA GLU A 675 -29.06 -25.55 33.95
C GLU A 675 -29.91 -26.12 35.09
N MET A 676 -31.25 -26.06 34.98
CA MET A 676 -32.17 -26.68 35.93
C MET A 676 -31.92 -28.19 36.07
N ARG A 677 -31.69 -28.90 34.95
CA ARG A 677 -31.41 -30.34 34.95
C ARG A 677 -30.04 -30.64 35.58
N THR A 678 -29.02 -29.85 35.23
CA THR A 678 -27.67 -29.98 35.80
C THR A 678 -27.69 -29.77 37.31
N MET A 679 -28.33 -28.69 37.80
CA MET A 679 -28.45 -28.41 39.23
C MET A 679 -29.22 -29.50 39.98
N ALA A 680 -30.31 -30.02 39.39
CA ALA A 680 -31.06 -31.12 39.98
C ALA A 680 -30.20 -32.40 40.12
N ALA A 681 -29.40 -32.73 39.10
CA ALA A 681 -28.49 -33.88 39.16
C ALA A 681 -27.36 -33.68 40.19
N SER A 682 -26.79 -32.47 40.26
CA SER A 682 -25.77 -32.14 41.26
C SER A 682 -26.29 -32.23 42.70
N LEU A 683 -27.55 -31.86 42.95
CA LEU A 683 -28.15 -31.98 44.29
C LEU A 683 -28.24 -33.43 44.75
N THR A 684 -28.62 -34.36 43.88
CA THR A 684 -28.66 -35.80 44.22
C THR A 684 -27.27 -36.30 44.60
N ARG A 685 -26.24 -35.89 43.85
CA ARG A 685 -24.84 -36.22 44.15
C ARG A 685 -24.36 -35.62 45.47
N PHE A 686 -24.60 -34.32 45.70
CA PHE A 686 -24.18 -33.65 46.93
C PHE A 686 -24.87 -34.24 48.17
N LYS A 687 -26.13 -34.67 48.04
CA LYS A 687 -26.83 -35.35 49.13
C LYS A 687 -26.10 -36.64 49.54
N GLY A 688 -25.72 -37.48 48.58
CA GLY A 688 -24.95 -38.69 48.86
C GLY A 688 -23.54 -38.42 49.40
N GLU A 689 -22.86 -37.37 48.93
CA GLU A 689 -21.55 -36.95 49.47
C GLU A 689 -21.65 -36.48 50.93
N VAL A 690 -22.69 -35.72 51.28
CA VAL A 690 -22.94 -35.26 52.65
C VAL A 690 -23.25 -36.45 53.57
N GLU A 691 -24.14 -37.35 53.16
CA GLU A 691 -24.48 -38.56 53.91
C GLU A 691 -23.24 -39.45 54.14
N GLY A 692 -22.37 -39.57 53.13
CA GLY A 692 -21.07 -40.26 53.25
C GLY A 692 -20.12 -39.60 54.24
N PHE A 693 -19.93 -38.28 54.17
CA PHE A 693 -19.07 -37.56 55.12
C PHE A 693 -19.60 -37.57 56.56
N GLU A 694 -20.92 -37.62 56.75
CA GLU A 694 -21.54 -37.79 58.06
C GLU A 694 -21.29 -39.20 58.62
N HIS A 695 -21.42 -40.23 57.78
CA HIS A 695 -21.13 -41.61 58.14
C HIS A 695 -19.66 -41.83 58.53
N ASP A 696 -18.74 -41.20 57.79
CA ASP A 696 -17.28 -41.29 58.01
C ASP A 696 -16.77 -40.37 59.15
N GLY A 697 -17.67 -39.63 59.81
CA GLY A 697 -17.33 -38.75 60.95
C GLY A 697 -16.64 -37.43 60.57
N HIS A 698 -16.56 -37.09 59.28
CA HIS A 698 -15.94 -35.88 58.75
C HIS A 698 -16.87 -34.65 58.85
N ARG A 699 -17.20 -34.25 60.09
CA ARG A 699 -18.17 -33.17 60.39
C ARG A 699 -17.96 -31.87 59.60
N ARG A 700 -16.72 -31.39 59.48
CA ARG A 700 -16.40 -30.15 58.72
C ARG A 700 -16.72 -30.29 57.22
N MET A 701 -16.52 -31.46 56.64
CA MET A 701 -16.79 -31.71 55.22
C MET A 701 -18.29 -31.86 54.96
N ALA A 702 -19.01 -32.52 55.86
CA ALA A 702 -20.47 -32.55 55.86
C ALA A 702 -21.07 -31.13 55.94
N ASP A 703 -20.54 -30.27 56.82
CA ASP A 703 -20.98 -28.87 56.95
C ASP A 703 -20.76 -28.05 55.66
N ILE A 704 -19.59 -28.20 55.02
CA ILE A 704 -19.29 -27.56 53.73
C ILE A 704 -20.23 -28.09 52.64
N GLY A 705 -20.47 -29.40 52.62
CA GLY A 705 -21.39 -30.06 51.70
C GLY A 705 -22.83 -29.57 51.85
N ARG A 706 -23.32 -29.42 53.09
CA ARG A 706 -24.66 -28.86 53.39
C ARG A 706 -24.81 -27.44 52.87
N LYS A 707 -23.85 -26.55 53.12
CA LYS A 707 -23.86 -25.18 52.59
C LYS A 707 -23.85 -25.13 51.06
N ARG A 708 -23.10 -26.03 50.40
CA ARG A 708 -23.09 -26.17 48.94
C ARG A 708 -24.44 -26.65 48.42
N MET A 709 -25.07 -27.61 49.11
CA MET A 709 -26.39 -28.11 48.79
C MET A 709 -27.45 -27.00 48.91
N GLU A 710 -27.49 -26.27 50.02
CA GLU A 710 -28.41 -25.15 50.26
C GLU A 710 -28.31 -24.08 49.16
N ARG A 711 -27.08 -23.68 48.80
CA ARG A 711 -26.85 -22.70 47.72
C ARG A 711 -27.34 -23.21 46.36
N THR A 712 -27.13 -24.49 46.07
CA THR A 712 -27.58 -25.12 44.82
C THR A 712 -29.12 -25.26 44.80
N GLN A 713 -29.75 -25.56 45.93
CA GLN A 713 -31.21 -25.58 46.08
C GLN A 713 -31.82 -24.19 45.84
N GLN A 714 -31.21 -23.14 46.39
CA GLN A 714 -31.65 -21.77 46.17
C GLN A 714 -31.51 -21.35 44.69
N GLY A 715 -30.39 -21.68 44.05
CA GLY A 715 -30.19 -21.44 42.61
C GLY A 715 -31.24 -22.16 41.76
N LEU A 716 -31.54 -23.42 42.09
CA LEU A 716 -32.56 -24.20 41.39
C LEU A 716 -33.98 -23.59 41.54
N ALA A 717 -34.34 -23.11 42.73
CA ALA A 717 -35.61 -22.45 42.97
C ALA A 717 -35.75 -21.17 42.13
N ASN A 718 -34.69 -20.36 42.07
CA ASN A 718 -34.62 -19.15 41.28
C ASN A 718 -34.73 -19.43 39.77
N VAL A 719 -34.02 -20.44 39.27
CA VAL A 719 -34.11 -20.85 37.85
C VAL A 719 -35.51 -21.36 37.52
N LYS A 720 -36.17 -22.11 38.41
CA LYS A 720 -37.58 -22.52 38.23
C LYS A 720 -38.52 -21.32 38.14
N THR A 721 -38.32 -20.30 38.97
CA THR A 721 -39.10 -19.05 38.93
C THR A 721 -38.90 -18.35 37.59
N ILE A 722 -37.65 -18.20 37.14
CA ILE A 722 -37.33 -17.60 35.83
C ILE A 722 -38.01 -18.38 34.69
N ILE A 723 -37.90 -19.71 34.66
CA ILE A 723 -38.54 -20.55 33.64
C ILE A 723 -40.07 -20.38 33.66
N LYS A 724 -40.67 -20.35 34.85
CA LYS A 724 -42.12 -20.14 35.00
C LYS A 724 -42.54 -18.78 34.46
N THR A 725 -41.81 -17.71 34.78
CA THR A 725 -42.08 -16.36 34.27
C THR A 725 -41.89 -16.30 32.75
N ILE A 726 -40.82 -16.88 32.19
CA ILE A 726 -40.61 -16.96 30.74
C ILE A 726 -41.78 -17.66 30.03
N LYS A 727 -42.28 -18.76 30.62
CA LYS A 727 -43.42 -19.51 30.07
C LYS A 727 -44.75 -18.77 30.21
N ALA A 728 -44.94 -17.98 31.27
CA ALA A 728 -46.14 -17.19 31.51
C ALA A 728 -46.23 -15.91 30.66
N GLU A 729 -45.11 -15.21 30.47
CA GLU A 729 -45.02 -14.00 29.65
C GLU A 729 -45.14 -14.27 28.14
N GLY A 730 -45.01 -15.54 27.74
CA GLY A 730 -44.94 -15.95 26.34
C GLY A 730 -43.57 -15.61 25.74
N THR A 731 -42.99 -16.55 24.99
CA THR A 731 -41.90 -16.20 24.08
C THR A 731 -42.49 -15.36 22.97
N PHE A 732 -42.05 -14.10 22.83
CA PHE A 732 -42.48 -13.23 21.75
C PHE A 732 -42.21 -13.92 20.40
N SER A 733 -43.25 -14.48 19.79
CA SER A 733 -43.21 -15.14 18.48
C SER A 733 -43.67 -14.15 17.41
N GLY A 734 -42.90 -13.08 17.23
CA GLY A 734 -42.97 -12.24 16.03
C GLY A 734 -41.90 -12.69 15.05
N GLN A 735 -42.28 -13.03 13.82
CA GLN A 735 -41.38 -13.40 12.72
C GLN A 735 -40.31 -12.32 12.43
N ALA A 736 -39.16 -12.35 13.12
CA ALA A 736 -37.87 -11.80 12.66
C ALA A 736 -36.74 -12.20 13.62
N ARG A 737 -35.63 -12.66 13.03
CA ARG A 737 -34.36 -13.17 13.57
C ARG A 737 -34.00 -12.87 15.04
N LYS A 738 -33.71 -13.96 15.78
CA LYS A 738 -33.10 -14.01 17.12
C LYS A 738 -31.79 -13.21 17.18
N TYR A 739 -31.52 -12.59 18.34
CA TYR A 739 -30.17 -12.16 18.72
C TYR A 739 -29.22 -13.37 18.70
N GLN A 740 -28.30 -13.42 17.73
CA GLN A 740 -27.13 -14.28 17.79
C GLN A 740 -26.02 -13.49 18.49
N ARG A 741 -25.52 -14.05 19.59
CA ARG A 741 -24.28 -13.59 20.26
C ARG A 741 -23.18 -13.51 19.21
N ALA A 742 -22.34 -12.48 19.25
CA ALA A 742 -21.07 -12.51 18.52
C ALA A 742 -20.29 -13.74 19.02
N ALA A 743 -19.97 -14.66 18.13
CA ALA A 743 -19.22 -15.86 18.48
C ALA A 743 -17.80 -15.46 18.90
N GLY A 744 -17.50 -15.64 20.18
CA GLY A 744 -16.17 -15.49 20.77
C GLY A 744 -16.01 -16.52 21.89
N SER A 745 -15.09 -17.46 21.65
CA SER A 745 -14.43 -18.38 22.59
C SER A 745 -15.31 -19.13 23.60
N GLY A 746 -15.59 -20.40 23.31
CA GLY A 746 -16.13 -21.36 24.26
C GLY A 746 -16.11 -22.76 23.66
N ALA A 747 -14.93 -23.39 23.64
CA ALA A 747 -14.79 -24.80 23.32
C ALA A 747 -15.67 -25.62 24.27
N ALA A 748 -16.72 -26.24 23.73
CA ALA A 748 -17.39 -27.35 24.38
C ALA A 748 -16.63 -28.62 23.95
N ALA A 749 -15.69 -29.06 24.78
CA ALA A 749 -15.17 -30.42 24.69
C ALA A 749 -16.28 -31.38 25.12
N GLU A 750 -16.85 -32.12 24.16
CA GLU A 750 -17.53 -33.37 24.45
C GLU A 750 -16.47 -34.41 24.80
N CYS A 751 -16.45 -34.76 26.08
CA CYS A 751 -15.65 -35.83 26.65
C CYS A 751 -16.45 -37.12 26.47
N ASP A 752 -16.00 -37.99 25.56
CA ASP A 752 -16.40 -39.39 25.54
C ASP A 752 -15.29 -40.27 26.14
N GLN A 753 -15.73 -41.21 26.97
CA GLN A 753 -14.95 -42.00 27.91
C GLN A 753 -14.01 -43.01 27.22
N ALA A 754 -12.75 -43.07 27.65
CA ALA A 754 -11.99 -44.32 27.71
C ALA A 754 -10.79 -44.27 28.69
N ALA A 755 -10.87 -45.14 29.71
CA ALA A 755 -9.80 -45.89 30.38
C ALA A 755 -8.59 -45.18 31.07
N CYS A 756 -8.68 -45.15 32.40
CA CYS A 756 -7.73 -45.71 33.39
C CYS A 756 -6.20 -45.61 33.17
N GLY A 757 -5.51 -44.92 34.07
CA GLY A 757 -4.07 -45.08 34.29
C GLY A 757 -3.44 -44.11 35.31
N ARG A 758 -3.30 -44.57 36.56
CA ARG A 758 -2.54 -43.89 37.64
C ARG A 758 -1.09 -43.58 37.23
N ARG A 759 -0.56 -42.40 37.60
CA ARG A 759 0.57 -42.25 38.55
C ARG A 759 1.05 -40.80 38.73
N ASP A 760 1.04 -40.38 40.00
CA ASP A 760 2.03 -39.63 40.77
C ASP A 760 2.68 -38.34 40.23
N LEU A 761 2.40 -37.27 40.99
CA LEU A 761 3.07 -35.99 41.04
C LEU A 761 4.51 -36.15 41.56
N GLY A 762 5.49 -35.73 40.77
CA GLY A 762 6.86 -35.44 41.22
C GLY A 762 7.18 -33.98 40.99
N HIS A 763 7.39 -33.24 42.08
CA HIS A 763 8.03 -31.92 42.10
C HIS A 763 9.35 -31.92 41.32
N HIS A 764 9.63 -30.86 40.55
CA HIS A 764 10.86 -30.08 40.74
C HIS A 764 10.81 -28.74 39.99
N ALA A 765 11.33 -27.74 40.69
CA ALA A 765 11.55 -26.36 40.31
C ALA A 765 12.70 -26.21 39.27
N PRO A 766 12.95 -25.00 38.73
CA PRO A 766 13.61 -24.77 37.45
C PRO A 766 15.13 -24.63 37.56
N GLU A 767 15.84 -24.85 36.46
CA GLU A 767 17.16 -24.25 36.24
C GLU A 767 17.52 -24.15 34.74
N ARG A 768 18.09 -22.97 34.42
CA ARG A 768 18.74 -22.47 33.18
C ARG A 768 17.90 -21.86 32.07
#